data_AF-J2VBX9-F1
#
_entry.id   AF-J2VBX9-F1
#
_cell.length_a   1.000
_cell.length_b   1.000
_cell.length_c   1.000
_cell.angle_alpha   90.00
_cell.angle_beta   90.00
_cell.angle_gamma   90.00
#
_symmetry.space_group_name_H-M   'P 1'
#
loop_
_entity.id
_entity.type
_entity.pdbx_description
1 polymer ?
#
loop_
_entity_poly.entity_id
_entity_poly.type
_entity_poly.pdbx_seq_one_letter_code
_entity_poly.pdbx_strand_id
1 'polypeptide(L)'
;MNVKAILSRLMLCLWGLLAVSSAYAESVIIATPQQGVGIAVDVFDSPDTPGDKPSSTSMVPFRPTGLYTPVVQSFKGKIYMFWSNNNDQSHIYFSTSAEGKSWSAPKPLAVDSILGDVSVTVFKQKLVLTFADAQSRHLKTISSEDGVAWSKVNLVDTALHRAINNKPVVYNGQLFVFYNENAGKAVYYVTSNDGVLWDRENVAFQEGADTILNLVPVVYNGNLWVYYSLYNGGQFARTYDRARQWGVKKDLAGITSKTFLNSATMIGERVFISSSSNTFYSKDGLNWSPYFSKSFPGHSAYPSGLGVSYAITANDLTADNPQLPADLASGLSHTDYATFAWRSFIALNNAANTPLPANRGVGNPGSSFADSGKASSPLASSIPLLWQTFAHRTELFPGDKKQQNPVGGPTRPFASDPQYSYIKFPNGAPLASGASYAHYNNLDEATQIGQNAIFFPVNPPKAAMTMTGTDYTPSKDSQILFEAKANHVVYEYAKSLGSYPDHIVLPDGAVEVKAAWRKLADIPEMQRKRYHTATVVTYQGSDDAPLAHNEDYALVALHIIHKTPNYPTFIFATFEQQDALTLPDGTSPTGLYYIANYDKIAYPDSDNNNLPVATFSDGNTIHKVTLPKRDVADSTLNPPVYSGSNGIHEGQAGPIRVVQPQTIYSEVTAVNNQVKQLMNDSSEFNNSVWKYYRLKGVQAIPSSTETDPDYYLANIMVESSQPGIQLFRGGNSFPIPKDHILTNTRDMKNIRVPDYDHNIQSQTMGGCMGCHGIAQSVLKQGFSFLFDAIKPPTAKPHTINFVVPTGFRNPETVGYPDAGTMQKRAMKYSLSLEDEGAVEKTGTQQPNTSKDKGEN
;
A
#
# COMPACT_ATOMS: atom_id res chain seq x y z
N MET A 1 -45.91 -11.23 3.27
CA MET A 1 -44.47 -11.59 3.21
C MET A 1 -44.12 -12.42 4.44
N ASN A 2 -43.56 -13.62 4.25
CA ASN A 2 -43.42 -14.62 5.31
C ASN A 2 -42.19 -14.35 6.19
N VAL A 3 -42.38 -14.31 7.52
CA VAL A 3 -41.34 -14.07 8.55
C VAL A 3 -40.16 -15.04 8.43
N LYS A 4 -40.37 -16.26 7.89
CA LYS A 4 -39.29 -17.22 7.57
C LYS A 4 -38.32 -16.72 6.48
N ALA A 5 -38.78 -15.91 5.52
CA ALA A 5 -37.92 -15.37 4.46
C ALA A 5 -37.05 -14.19 4.97
N ILE A 6 -37.55 -13.45 5.96
CA ILE A 6 -36.81 -12.37 6.62
C ILE A 6 -35.74 -12.96 7.54
N LEU A 7 -36.07 -14.01 8.31
CA LEU A 7 -35.11 -14.73 9.16
C LEU A 7 -34.04 -15.47 8.35
N SER A 8 -34.37 -16.02 7.19
CA SER A 8 -33.37 -16.66 6.31
C SER A 8 -32.42 -15.65 5.67
N ARG A 9 -32.88 -14.42 5.36
CA ARG A 9 -32.03 -13.33 4.86
C ARG A 9 -31.20 -12.68 5.97
N LEU A 10 -31.71 -12.57 7.18
CA LEU A 10 -30.94 -12.13 8.35
C LEU A 10 -29.91 -13.18 8.80
N MET A 11 -30.19 -14.48 8.67
CA MET A 11 -29.19 -15.53 8.93
C MET A 11 -28.08 -15.56 7.88
N LEU A 12 -28.38 -15.30 6.60
CA LEU A 12 -27.35 -15.18 5.56
C LEU A 12 -26.46 -13.94 5.76
N CYS A 13 -26.97 -12.84 6.32
CA CYS A 13 -26.16 -11.69 6.71
C CYS A 13 -25.35 -11.91 8.00
N LEU A 14 -25.80 -12.77 8.92
CA LEU A 14 -25.06 -13.09 10.16
C LEU A 14 -24.00 -14.19 9.98
N TRP A 15 -24.14 -15.05 8.97
CA TRP A 15 -23.15 -16.11 8.68
C TRP A 15 -21.93 -15.64 7.88
N GLY A 16 -21.92 -14.37 7.44
CA GLY A 16 -20.70 -13.70 6.98
C GLY A 16 -19.83 -13.14 8.11
N LEU A 17 -20.24 -13.30 9.37
CA LEU A 17 -19.62 -12.67 10.55
C LEU A 17 -19.05 -13.67 11.58
N LEU A 18 -18.96 -14.96 11.23
CA LEU A 18 -18.49 -16.00 12.15
C LEU A 18 -17.24 -16.70 11.60
N ALA A 19 -16.12 -16.46 12.29
CA ALA A 19 -14.81 -17.08 12.15
C ALA A 19 -14.12 -16.92 10.78
N VAL A 20 -13.69 -15.69 10.47
CA VAL A 20 -12.62 -15.45 9.50
C VAL A 20 -11.31 -15.93 10.14
N SER A 21 -10.88 -17.14 9.80
CA SER A 21 -9.48 -17.54 9.94
C SER A 21 -8.71 -16.80 8.87
N SER A 22 -7.77 -15.91 9.21
CA SER A 22 -6.78 -15.50 8.22
C SER A 22 -6.01 -16.73 7.76
N ALA A 23 -5.90 -16.93 6.45
CA ALA A 23 -5.10 -18.00 5.85
C ALA A 23 -3.63 -17.58 5.70
N TYR A 24 -3.26 -16.37 6.10
CA TYR A 24 -1.88 -15.90 6.05
C TYR A 24 -1.06 -16.43 7.22
N ALA A 25 0.20 -16.72 6.95
CA ALA A 25 1.16 -17.20 7.93
C ALA A 25 1.81 -16.05 8.71
N GLU A 26 1.04 -15.01 9.06
CA GLU A 26 1.52 -14.05 10.07
C GLU A 26 1.50 -14.74 11.43
N SER A 27 2.66 -14.86 12.05
CA SER A 27 2.79 -15.60 13.29
C SER A 27 2.98 -14.66 14.47
N VAL A 28 2.17 -14.83 15.52
CA VAL A 28 2.48 -14.21 16.82
C VAL A 28 3.62 -14.99 17.47
N ILE A 29 4.58 -14.26 18.01
CA ILE A 29 5.72 -14.80 18.75
C ILE A 29 5.58 -14.37 20.21
N ILE A 30 5.62 -15.36 21.10
CA ILE A 30 5.58 -15.17 22.54
C ILE A 30 6.91 -15.65 23.11
N ALA A 31 7.73 -14.73 23.57
CA ALA A 31 9.04 -14.99 24.14
C ALA A 31 8.99 -14.90 25.67
N THR A 32 9.02 -16.04 26.36
CA THR A 32 8.88 -16.12 27.82
C THR A 32 10.19 -16.53 28.47
N PRO A 33 10.84 -15.67 29.27
CA PRO A 33 12.06 -16.03 29.98
C PRO A 33 11.82 -17.01 31.12
N GLN A 34 12.77 -17.92 31.27
CA GLN A 34 12.87 -18.89 32.34
C GLN A 34 14.20 -18.68 33.08
N GLN A 35 14.10 -18.38 34.37
CA GLN A 35 15.24 -18.09 35.23
C GLN A 35 16.29 -19.23 35.19
N GLY A 36 17.55 -18.88 34.92
CA GLY A 36 18.67 -19.83 34.90
C GLY A 36 18.71 -20.77 33.68
N VAL A 37 17.78 -20.64 32.73
CA VAL A 37 17.69 -21.50 31.54
C VAL A 37 17.86 -20.68 30.25
N GLY A 38 16.96 -19.74 30.01
CA GLY A 38 16.92 -19.00 28.75
C GLY A 38 15.53 -18.46 28.43
N ILE A 39 15.23 -18.28 27.15
CA ILE A 39 13.95 -17.77 26.66
C ILE A 39 13.25 -18.87 25.87
N ALA A 40 12.09 -19.31 26.35
CA ALA A 40 11.19 -20.14 25.58
C ALA A 40 10.49 -19.26 24.54
N VAL A 41 10.55 -19.65 23.27
CA VAL A 41 9.90 -18.91 22.18
C VAL A 41 8.82 -19.79 21.57
N ASP A 42 7.58 -19.39 21.77
CA ASP A 42 6.37 -20.06 21.28
C ASP A 42 5.80 -19.30 20.07
N VAL A 43 5.60 -19.99 18.94
CA VAL A 43 5.15 -19.42 17.66
C VAL A 43 3.74 -19.90 17.35
N PHE A 44 2.85 -18.98 16.97
CA PHE A 44 1.46 -19.24 16.62
C PHE A 44 1.20 -18.83 15.17
N ASP A 45 1.26 -19.79 14.25
CA ASP A 45 1.07 -19.56 12.80
C ASP A 45 -0.39 -19.32 12.41
N SER A 46 -1.33 -19.48 13.35
CA SER A 46 -2.77 -19.24 13.14
C SER A 46 -3.32 -18.40 14.30
N PRO A 47 -2.91 -17.13 14.41
CA PRO A 47 -3.20 -16.28 15.56
C PRO A 47 -4.68 -15.98 15.75
N ASP A 48 -5.50 -16.25 14.72
CA ASP A 48 -6.94 -16.12 14.80
C ASP A 48 -7.65 -17.23 15.61
N THR A 49 -6.99 -18.36 15.79
CA THR A 49 -7.51 -19.50 16.56
C THR A 49 -7.17 -19.38 18.05
N PRO A 50 -7.85 -20.09 18.95
CA PRO A 50 -7.48 -20.10 20.37
C PRO A 50 -6.00 -20.48 20.57
N GLY A 51 -5.25 -19.63 21.26
CA GLY A 51 -3.80 -19.72 21.41
C GLY A 51 -3.29 -20.74 22.42
N ASP A 52 -4.06 -21.79 22.74
CA ASP A 52 -3.71 -22.71 23.82
C ASP A 52 -2.49 -23.59 23.49
N LYS A 53 -2.19 -23.76 22.20
CA LYS A 53 -1.07 -24.60 21.72
C LYS A 53 -0.27 -23.90 20.62
N PRO A 54 1.03 -23.67 20.81
CA PRO A 54 1.88 -23.11 19.76
C PRO A 54 2.10 -24.13 18.63
N SER A 55 2.26 -23.60 17.41
CA SER A 55 2.69 -24.37 16.24
C SER A 55 4.12 -24.87 16.39
N SER A 56 4.96 -24.11 17.09
CA SER A 56 6.34 -24.47 17.40
C SER A 56 6.80 -23.86 18.72
N THR A 57 7.64 -24.58 19.45
CA THR A 57 8.33 -24.08 20.65
C THR A 57 9.83 -24.28 20.47
N SER A 58 10.62 -23.25 20.73
CA SER A 58 12.08 -23.29 20.73
C SER A 58 12.66 -22.67 22.00
N MET A 59 13.97 -22.81 22.22
CA MET A 59 14.67 -22.29 23.40
C MET A 59 15.93 -21.54 22.98
N VAL A 60 16.03 -20.28 23.42
CA VAL A 60 17.25 -19.47 23.29
C VAL A 60 18.00 -19.53 24.62
N PRO A 61 19.15 -20.21 24.70
CA PRO A 61 19.82 -20.45 25.97
C PRO A 61 20.42 -19.15 26.54
N PHE A 62 20.12 -18.83 27.80
CA PHE A 62 20.69 -17.69 28.50
C PHE A 62 20.64 -17.94 30.01
N ARG A 63 21.79 -18.26 30.61
CA ARG A 63 21.91 -18.79 31.97
C ARG A 63 22.03 -17.78 33.15
N PRO A 64 22.09 -16.44 32.97
CA PRO A 64 22.02 -15.54 34.11
C PRO A 64 20.75 -15.71 34.94
N THR A 65 20.86 -15.50 36.25
CA THR A 65 19.77 -15.68 37.23
C THR A 65 18.89 -14.43 37.42
N GLY A 66 19.17 -13.35 36.68
CA GLY A 66 18.46 -12.07 36.79
C GLY A 66 17.12 -12.05 36.06
N LEU A 67 16.26 -11.10 36.47
CA LEU A 67 15.06 -10.69 35.75
C LEU A 67 15.43 -9.97 34.45
N TYR A 68 14.73 -10.28 33.37
CA TYR A 68 14.82 -9.60 32.09
C TYR A 68 13.54 -9.79 31.29
N THR A 69 13.19 -8.79 30.50
CA THR A 69 12.05 -8.85 29.57
C THR A 69 12.56 -8.81 28.13
N PRO A 70 12.28 -9.82 27.29
CA PRO A 70 12.65 -9.79 25.89
C PRO A 70 11.71 -8.87 25.11
N VAL A 71 12.24 -8.24 24.07
CA VAL A 71 11.46 -7.49 23.09
C VAL A 71 11.74 -8.05 21.70
N VAL A 72 10.69 -8.23 20.90
CA VAL A 72 10.74 -8.95 19.63
C VAL A 72 10.27 -8.04 18.50
N GLN A 73 11.05 -7.91 17.43
CA GLN A 73 10.81 -6.98 16.32
C GLN A 73 11.15 -7.63 14.97
N SER A 74 10.24 -7.55 13.99
CA SER A 74 10.56 -7.86 12.59
C SER A 74 11.38 -6.75 11.97
N PHE A 75 12.43 -7.13 11.23
CA PHE A 75 13.29 -6.22 10.50
C PHE A 75 14.02 -6.93 9.36
N LYS A 76 13.82 -6.44 8.13
CA LYS A 76 14.53 -6.86 6.91
C LYS A 76 14.55 -8.38 6.70
N GLY A 77 13.38 -9.00 6.83
CA GLY A 77 13.19 -10.44 6.59
C GLY A 77 13.69 -11.34 7.73
N LYS A 78 13.99 -10.77 8.90
CA LYS A 78 14.35 -11.50 10.11
C LYS A 78 13.57 -10.96 11.30
N ILE A 79 13.54 -11.77 12.34
CA ILE A 79 12.99 -11.43 13.64
C ILE A 79 14.15 -11.28 14.59
N TYR A 80 14.25 -10.12 15.21
CA TYR A 80 15.24 -9.82 16.24
C TYR A 80 14.56 -9.91 17.60
N MET A 81 15.22 -10.58 18.53
CA MET A 81 14.85 -10.58 19.94
C MET A 81 15.98 -9.97 20.74
N PHE A 82 15.70 -8.89 21.47
CA PHE A 82 16.65 -8.19 22.33
C PHE A 82 16.26 -8.35 23.80
N TRP A 83 17.26 -8.39 24.68
CA TRP A 83 17.06 -8.35 26.13
C TRP A 83 18.31 -7.82 26.83
N SER A 84 18.14 -7.29 28.03
CA SER A 84 19.23 -6.89 28.93
C SER A 84 18.98 -7.55 30.29
N ASN A 85 20.03 -7.79 31.07
CA ASN A 85 19.86 -8.41 32.39
C ASN A 85 20.38 -7.47 33.48
N ASN A 86 19.73 -7.49 34.64
CA ASN A 86 20.04 -6.56 35.73
C ASN A 86 21.45 -6.70 36.31
N ASN A 87 22.19 -7.76 36.00
CA ASN A 87 23.55 -7.99 36.49
C ASN A 87 24.62 -7.49 35.51
N ASP A 88 24.25 -7.14 34.27
CA ASP A 88 25.16 -6.65 33.24
C ASP A 88 24.71 -5.28 32.75
N GLN A 89 25.35 -4.23 33.27
CA GLN A 89 25.06 -2.84 32.92
C GLN A 89 25.83 -2.36 31.68
N SER A 90 26.46 -3.27 30.93
CA SER A 90 27.33 -2.94 29.79
C SER A 90 26.96 -3.64 28.49
N HIS A 91 25.97 -4.55 28.51
CA HIS A 91 25.55 -5.25 27.29
C HIS A 91 24.04 -5.35 27.15
N ILE A 92 23.61 -5.19 25.91
CA ILE A 92 22.33 -5.68 25.40
C ILE A 92 22.63 -7.01 24.69
N TYR A 93 21.78 -8.00 24.86
CA TYR A 93 21.91 -9.29 24.18
C TYR A 93 20.85 -9.39 23.09
N PHE A 94 21.17 -10.09 22.01
CA PHE A 94 20.20 -10.36 20.96
C PHE A 94 20.37 -11.73 20.31
N SER A 95 19.28 -12.22 19.73
CA SER A 95 19.26 -13.36 18.83
C SER A 95 18.34 -13.07 17.64
N THR A 96 18.56 -13.77 16.53
CA THR A 96 17.79 -13.63 15.29
C THR A 96 17.20 -14.94 14.83
N SER A 97 16.05 -14.87 14.18
CA SER A 97 15.41 -16.00 13.49
C SER A 97 14.81 -15.53 12.16
N ALA A 98 14.60 -16.42 11.21
CA ALA A 98 13.84 -16.11 9.99
C ALA A 98 12.32 -16.09 10.28
N GLU A 99 11.82 -17.05 11.06
CA GLU A 99 10.39 -17.26 11.32
C GLU A 99 10.03 -17.37 12.81
N GLY A 100 11.02 -17.24 13.70
CA GLY A 100 10.84 -17.42 15.15
C GLY A 100 10.93 -18.87 15.63
N LYS A 101 11.15 -19.82 14.73
CA LYS A 101 11.21 -21.27 15.03
C LYS A 101 12.62 -21.78 15.31
N SER A 102 13.63 -21.15 14.73
CA SER A 102 15.05 -21.52 14.90
C SER A 102 15.88 -20.26 15.10
N TRP A 103 16.55 -20.16 16.24
CA TRP A 103 17.23 -18.95 16.69
C TRP A 103 18.74 -19.11 16.68
N SER A 104 19.45 -18.03 16.37
CA SER A 104 20.90 -17.97 16.51
C SER A 104 21.34 -18.06 17.99
N ALA A 105 22.61 -18.34 18.23
CA ALA A 105 23.19 -18.17 19.56
C ALA A 105 23.10 -16.68 19.99
N PRO A 106 22.88 -16.39 21.29
CA PRO A 106 22.90 -15.03 21.80
C PRO A 106 24.21 -14.30 21.50
N LYS A 107 24.11 -13.04 21.09
CA LYS A 107 25.24 -12.15 20.82
C LYS A 107 25.18 -10.93 21.74
N PRO A 108 26.29 -10.54 22.39
CA PRO A 108 26.36 -9.29 23.13
C PRO A 108 26.55 -8.09 22.19
N LEU A 109 25.88 -7.01 22.51
CA LEU A 109 26.02 -5.66 21.95
C LEU A 109 26.50 -4.76 23.09
N ALA A 110 27.76 -4.33 23.02
CA ALA A 110 28.35 -3.46 24.03
C ALA A 110 27.70 -2.08 24.02
N VAL A 111 27.35 -1.59 25.20
CA VAL A 111 26.87 -0.22 25.45
C VAL A 111 27.64 0.36 26.62
N ASP A 112 27.68 1.69 26.71
CA ASP A 112 28.42 2.38 27.77
C ASP A 112 27.78 2.21 29.15
N SER A 113 26.45 2.23 29.22
CA SER A 113 25.68 1.99 30.44
C SER A 113 24.22 1.68 30.14
N ILE A 114 23.65 0.66 30.80
CA ILE A 114 22.23 0.31 30.73
C ILE A 114 21.67 -0.10 32.10
N LEU A 115 20.40 0.24 32.36
CA LEU A 115 19.60 -0.21 33.49
C LEU A 115 18.28 -0.80 33.05
N GLY A 116 17.95 -1.97 33.62
CA GLY A 116 16.66 -2.61 33.42
C GLY A 116 16.52 -3.16 32.00
N ASP A 117 15.37 -2.90 31.38
CA ASP A 117 14.98 -3.46 30.09
C ASP A 117 15.37 -2.57 28.91
N VAL A 118 15.61 -3.21 27.76
CA VAL A 118 15.73 -2.59 26.45
C VAL A 118 14.40 -2.66 25.70
N SER A 119 14.13 -1.67 24.85
CA SER A 119 13.00 -1.67 23.93
C SER A 119 13.45 -1.35 22.51
N VAL A 120 12.64 -1.70 21.50
CA VAL A 120 13.00 -1.55 20.09
C VAL A 120 11.78 -1.20 19.23
N THR A 121 12.01 -0.47 18.16
CA THR A 121 11.08 -0.33 17.02
C THR A 121 11.88 -0.21 15.71
N VAL A 122 11.21 -0.25 14.56
CA VAL A 122 11.83 0.15 13.28
C VAL A 122 11.37 1.56 12.93
N PHE A 123 12.31 2.45 12.63
CA PHE A 123 12.01 3.79 12.16
C PHE A 123 12.98 4.19 11.05
N LYS A 124 12.45 4.73 9.95
CA LYS A 124 13.25 5.13 8.77
C LYS A 124 14.25 4.05 8.34
N GLN A 125 13.77 2.81 8.19
CA GLN A 125 14.57 1.65 7.76
C GLN A 125 15.71 1.24 8.71
N LYS A 126 15.65 1.66 9.99
CA LYS A 126 16.62 1.31 11.03
C LYS A 126 15.94 0.65 12.21
N LEU A 127 16.58 -0.35 12.80
CA LEU A 127 16.29 -0.72 14.17
C LEU A 127 16.69 0.45 15.08
N VAL A 128 15.80 0.86 15.98
CA VAL A 128 16.06 1.88 16.98
C VAL A 128 15.79 1.26 18.35
N LEU A 129 16.86 1.10 19.13
CA LEU A 129 16.81 0.61 20.50
C LEU A 129 16.77 1.79 21.46
N THR A 130 15.93 1.69 22.48
CA THR A 130 15.84 2.65 23.58
C THR A 130 16.09 1.94 24.91
N PHE A 131 16.80 2.61 25.81
CA PHE A 131 17.12 2.08 27.15
C PHE A 131 17.47 3.21 28.12
N ALA A 132 17.45 2.94 29.41
CA ALA A 132 17.83 3.90 30.44
C ALA A 132 19.31 3.76 30.83
N ASP A 133 19.99 4.87 31.06
CA ASP A 133 21.33 4.90 31.64
C ASP A 133 21.35 4.43 33.11
N ALA A 134 22.39 3.74 33.56
CA ALA A 134 22.41 3.18 34.92
C ALA A 134 22.59 4.21 36.03
N GLN A 135 23.29 5.31 35.76
CA GLN A 135 23.56 6.32 36.80
C GLN A 135 22.51 7.43 36.75
N SER A 136 22.39 8.06 35.60
CA SER A 136 21.52 9.22 35.39
C SER A 136 20.06 8.84 35.18
N ARG A 137 19.79 7.61 34.69
CA ARG A 137 18.44 7.11 34.34
C ARG A 137 17.76 7.93 33.25
N HIS A 138 18.53 8.70 32.49
CA HIS A 138 18.07 9.35 31.27
C HIS A 138 17.97 8.35 30.13
N LEU A 139 17.12 8.69 29.16
CA LEU A 139 16.88 7.89 27.98
C LEU A 139 18.10 7.92 27.05
N LYS A 140 18.48 6.75 26.54
CA LYS A 140 19.52 6.57 25.53
C LYS A 140 18.97 5.84 24.32
N THR A 141 19.59 6.09 23.18
CA THR A 141 19.27 5.44 21.91
C THR A 141 20.50 4.90 21.20
N ILE A 142 20.31 3.78 20.50
CA ILE A 142 21.28 3.23 19.55
C ILE A 142 20.50 2.67 18.37
N SER A 143 21.06 2.78 17.16
CA SER A 143 20.37 2.35 15.94
C SER A 143 21.26 1.57 14.99
N SER A 144 20.63 0.77 14.13
CA SER A 144 21.31 -0.06 13.12
C SER A 144 20.49 -0.13 11.82
N GLU A 145 21.17 0.02 10.68
CA GLU A 145 20.58 -0.09 9.35
C GLU A 145 20.47 -1.54 8.85
N ASP A 146 21.25 -2.47 9.43
CA ASP A 146 21.38 -3.85 8.99
C ASP A 146 21.21 -4.89 10.12
N GLY A 147 21.06 -4.43 11.36
CA GLY A 147 21.00 -5.25 12.58
C GLY A 147 22.36 -5.81 13.03
N VAL A 148 23.46 -5.37 12.43
CA VAL A 148 24.83 -5.86 12.70
C VAL A 148 25.76 -4.71 13.04
N ALA A 149 25.79 -3.66 12.21
CA ALA A 149 26.54 -2.44 12.46
C ALA A 149 25.69 -1.45 13.26
N TRP A 150 26.18 -1.07 14.42
CA TRP A 150 25.46 -0.20 15.35
C TRP A 150 26.11 1.19 15.43
N SER A 151 25.28 2.22 15.51
CA SER A 151 25.71 3.60 15.74
C SER A 151 26.30 3.79 17.15
N LYS A 152 26.86 4.98 17.41
CA LYS A 152 27.21 5.38 18.78
C LYS A 152 25.94 5.56 19.61
N VAL A 153 26.02 5.25 20.90
CA VAL A 153 24.95 5.54 21.85
C VAL A 153 24.76 7.05 21.96
N ASN A 154 23.52 7.51 21.79
CA ASN A 154 23.14 8.92 21.93
C ASN A 154 22.27 9.10 23.17
N LEU A 155 22.48 10.21 23.88
CA LEU A 155 21.60 10.63 24.96
C LEU A 155 20.38 11.34 24.36
N VAL A 156 19.19 11.04 24.88
CA VAL A 156 17.97 11.79 24.60
C VAL A 156 17.69 12.67 25.82
N ASP A 157 17.58 13.97 25.59
CA ASP A 157 17.41 14.94 26.67
C ASP A 157 16.00 14.84 27.29
N THR A 158 15.87 14.03 28.35
CA THR A 158 14.67 13.95 29.20
C THR A 158 14.83 14.86 30.43
N ALA A 159 15.32 16.09 30.24
CA ALA A 159 15.83 17.03 31.25
C ALA A 159 15.09 17.09 32.61
N LEU A 160 13.81 16.72 32.66
CA LEU A 160 12.96 16.84 33.84
C LEU A 160 12.72 15.50 34.55
N HIS A 161 12.63 14.37 33.84
CA HIS A 161 12.20 13.09 34.40
C HIS A 161 13.05 11.88 33.98
N ARG A 162 13.04 10.85 34.84
CA ARG A 162 13.82 9.60 34.66
C ARG A 162 13.03 8.60 33.82
N ALA A 163 13.66 8.02 32.79
CA ALA A 163 13.01 7.18 31.77
C ALA A 163 13.27 5.67 31.94
N ILE A 164 13.18 5.16 33.17
CA ILE A 164 13.50 3.75 33.49
C ILE A 164 12.62 2.80 32.68
N ASN A 165 11.31 3.03 32.68
CA ASN A 165 10.38 2.29 31.83
C ASN A 165 10.16 3.13 30.57
N ASN A 166 10.78 2.76 29.46
CA ASN A 166 10.62 3.43 28.18
C ASN A 166 10.17 2.44 27.10
N LYS A 167 9.34 2.91 26.16
CA LYS A 167 8.82 2.12 25.04
C LYS A 167 8.70 2.99 23.77
N PRO A 168 9.40 2.66 22.69
CA PRO A 168 9.29 3.36 21.43
C PRO A 168 8.09 2.84 20.60
N VAL A 169 7.47 3.72 19.83
CA VAL A 169 6.40 3.38 18.88
C VAL A 169 6.40 4.40 17.74
N VAL A 170 6.09 3.97 16.52
CA VAL A 170 5.97 4.89 15.38
C VAL A 170 4.50 5.18 15.14
N TYR A 171 4.11 6.46 15.09
CA TYR A 171 2.73 6.85 14.81
C TYR A 171 2.71 8.07 13.89
N ASN A 172 1.90 8.02 12.83
CA ASN A 172 1.74 9.10 11.85
C ASN A 172 3.08 9.64 11.28
N GLY A 173 4.04 8.75 11.05
CA GLY A 173 5.36 9.09 10.49
C GLY A 173 6.37 9.68 11.49
N GLN A 174 6.02 9.73 12.78
CA GLN A 174 6.86 10.24 13.85
C GLN A 174 7.22 9.11 14.82
N LEU A 175 8.46 9.11 15.32
CA LEU A 175 8.91 8.20 16.36
C LEU A 175 8.55 8.80 17.72
N PHE A 176 7.76 8.09 18.52
CA PHE A 176 7.46 8.41 19.91
C PHE A 176 8.29 7.51 20.82
N VAL A 177 8.75 8.04 21.96
CA VAL A 177 9.22 7.22 23.08
C VAL A 177 8.45 7.63 24.32
N PHE A 178 7.58 6.72 24.78
CA PHE A 178 6.82 6.88 26.01
C PHE A 178 7.63 6.39 27.20
N TYR A 179 7.53 7.08 28.32
CA TYR A 179 8.17 6.65 29.56
C TYR A 179 7.47 7.15 30.81
N ASN A 180 7.77 6.49 31.93
CA ASN A 180 7.35 6.94 33.26
C ASN A 180 8.51 6.84 34.26
N GLU A 181 8.46 7.71 35.26
CA GLU A 181 9.36 7.60 36.40
C GLU A 181 8.98 6.41 37.27
N ASN A 182 9.98 5.82 37.94
CA ASN A 182 9.70 4.78 38.91
C ASN A 182 8.87 5.36 40.07
N ALA A 183 7.66 4.83 40.26
CA ALA A 183 6.63 5.35 41.17
C ALA A 183 6.17 6.80 40.87
N GLY A 184 6.32 7.26 39.61
CA GLY A 184 5.72 8.50 39.13
C GLY A 184 4.21 8.37 38.91
N LYS A 185 3.51 9.51 38.85
CA LYS A 185 2.06 9.56 38.58
C LYS A 185 1.71 9.88 37.13
N ALA A 186 2.69 10.19 36.30
CA ALA A 186 2.48 10.64 34.93
C ALA A 186 3.20 9.76 33.92
N VAL A 187 2.64 9.71 32.71
CA VAL A 187 3.32 9.24 31.51
C VAL A 187 3.82 10.45 30.74
N TYR A 188 5.06 10.38 30.31
CA TYR A 188 5.72 11.37 29.48
C TYR A 188 6.05 10.77 28.12
N TYR A 189 6.31 11.64 27.14
CA TYR A 189 6.84 11.22 25.86
C TYR A 189 7.74 12.28 25.24
N VAL A 190 8.66 11.81 24.40
CA VAL A 190 9.43 12.62 23.46
C VAL A 190 9.17 12.10 22.06
N THR A 191 9.29 12.99 21.07
CA THR A 191 9.09 12.64 19.66
C THR A 191 10.30 12.98 18.81
N SER A 192 10.45 12.28 17.68
CA SER A 192 11.49 12.55 16.69
C SER A 192 10.98 12.33 15.28
N ASN A 193 11.34 13.23 14.37
CA ASN A 193 11.04 13.12 12.94
C ASN A 193 12.17 12.44 12.16
N ASP A 194 13.36 12.25 12.73
CA ASP A 194 14.54 11.70 12.06
C ASP A 194 15.28 10.60 12.86
N GLY A 195 14.85 10.34 14.10
CA GLY A 195 15.45 9.37 15.02
C GLY A 195 16.71 9.87 15.71
N VAL A 196 17.10 11.13 15.49
CA VAL A 196 18.35 11.74 15.98
C VAL A 196 18.05 12.98 16.81
N LEU A 197 17.26 13.91 16.26
CA LEU A 197 16.81 15.11 16.93
C LEU A 197 15.48 14.83 17.62
N TRP A 198 15.39 15.21 18.88
CA TRP A 198 14.24 14.94 19.74
C TRP A 198 13.58 16.25 20.14
N ASP A 199 12.25 16.26 20.09
CA ASP A 199 11.43 17.33 20.63
C ASP A 199 11.53 17.36 22.16
N ARG A 200 11.10 18.47 22.75
CA ARG A 200 11.01 18.59 24.21
C ARG A 200 10.07 17.54 24.79
N GLU A 201 10.35 17.14 26.02
CA GLU A 201 9.47 16.28 26.79
C GLU A 201 8.05 16.88 26.90
N ASN A 202 7.05 16.02 26.70
CA ASN A 202 5.65 16.33 26.86
C ASN A 202 5.00 15.40 27.89
N VAL A 203 4.00 15.90 28.60
CA VAL A 203 3.15 15.08 29.48
C VAL A 203 2.03 14.48 28.64
N ALA A 204 1.92 13.15 28.61
CA ALA A 204 0.79 12.45 27.99
C ALA A 204 -0.46 12.61 28.88
N PHE A 205 -0.37 12.14 30.12
CA PHE A 205 -1.42 12.24 31.12
C PHE A 205 -0.86 11.98 32.52
N GLN A 206 -1.63 12.37 33.55
CA GLN A 206 -1.29 12.19 34.95
C GLN A 206 -2.46 11.57 35.73
N GLU A 207 -2.13 10.63 36.61
CA GLU A 207 -3.04 10.00 37.58
C GLU A 207 -3.11 10.82 38.88
N GLY A 208 -4.28 10.83 39.53
CA GLY A 208 -4.51 11.64 40.73
C GLY A 208 -3.84 11.07 42.00
N ALA A 209 -4.28 9.89 42.42
CA ALA A 209 -3.85 9.28 43.68
C ALA A 209 -2.73 8.25 43.49
N ASP A 210 -2.83 7.43 42.45
CA ASP A 210 -2.00 6.24 42.25
C ASP A 210 -0.76 6.49 41.40
N THR A 211 0.21 5.59 41.50
CA THR A 211 1.46 5.61 40.74
C THR A 211 1.45 4.60 39.60
N ILE A 212 2.10 4.97 38.50
CA ILE A 212 2.22 4.15 37.30
C ILE A 212 3.33 3.13 37.50
N LEU A 213 2.99 1.87 37.29
CA LEU A 213 3.89 0.72 37.41
C LEU A 213 4.59 0.44 36.09
N ASN A 214 3.84 0.33 34.99
CA ASN A 214 4.38 0.12 33.65
C ASN A 214 3.42 0.63 32.57
N LEU A 215 3.95 0.82 31.35
CA LEU A 215 3.20 1.23 30.17
C LEU A 215 3.58 0.42 28.93
N VAL A 216 2.63 0.30 28.00
CA VAL A 216 2.75 -0.48 26.76
C VAL A 216 2.04 0.29 25.64
N PRO A 217 2.78 1.01 24.77
CA PRO A 217 2.21 1.66 23.61
C PRO A 217 2.08 0.69 22.44
N VAL A 218 1.02 0.84 21.63
CA VAL A 218 0.82 0.11 20.37
C VAL A 218 -0.09 0.92 19.45
N VAL A 219 0.18 0.93 18.15
CA VAL A 219 -0.77 1.50 17.18
C VAL A 219 -1.75 0.41 16.76
N TYR A 220 -3.03 0.67 16.99
CA TYR A 220 -4.10 -0.27 16.72
C TYR A 220 -5.36 0.49 16.28
N ASN A 221 -5.94 0.03 15.17
CA ASN A 221 -7.15 0.62 14.60
C ASN A 221 -7.00 2.14 14.37
N GLY A 222 -5.86 2.54 13.79
CA GLY A 222 -5.55 3.93 13.43
C GLY A 222 -5.25 4.89 14.60
N ASN A 223 -5.30 4.41 15.83
CA ASN A 223 -5.01 5.20 17.03
C ASN A 223 -3.75 4.69 17.73
N LEU A 224 -3.04 5.59 18.39
CA LEU A 224 -1.97 5.23 19.30
C LEU A 224 -2.56 4.92 20.67
N TRP A 225 -2.52 3.65 21.07
CA TRP A 225 -2.96 3.20 22.38
C TRP A 225 -1.80 3.22 23.35
N VAL A 226 -2.03 3.73 24.56
CA VAL A 226 -1.13 3.55 25.70
C VAL A 226 -1.89 2.78 26.77
N TYR A 227 -1.54 1.50 26.88
CA TYR A 227 -1.98 0.65 27.98
C TYR A 227 -1.06 0.84 29.17
N TYR A 228 -1.59 0.86 30.39
CA TYR A 228 -0.77 1.07 31.57
C TYR A 228 -1.34 0.37 32.80
N SER A 229 -0.45 0.03 33.72
CA SER A 229 -0.77 -0.58 35.01
C SER A 229 -0.40 0.34 36.15
N LEU A 230 -1.18 0.30 37.22
CA LEU A 230 -0.92 1.01 38.47
C LEU A 230 -0.41 0.04 39.54
N TYR A 231 0.29 0.56 40.54
CA TYR A 231 0.79 -0.24 41.66
C TYR A 231 -0.33 -0.89 42.50
N ASN A 232 -1.54 -0.31 42.49
CA ASN A 232 -2.71 -0.90 43.15
C ASN A 232 -3.35 -2.06 42.35
N GLY A 233 -2.77 -2.44 41.22
CA GLY A 233 -3.23 -3.51 40.33
C GLY A 233 -4.27 -3.07 39.29
N GLY A 234 -4.67 -1.80 39.26
CA GLY A 234 -5.54 -1.25 38.23
C GLY A 234 -4.85 -1.22 36.86
N GLN A 235 -5.60 -1.52 35.80
CA GLN A 235 -5.10 -1.55 34.43
C GLN A 235 -6.05 -0.77 33.52
N PHE A 236 -5.47 0.11 32.70
CA PHE A 236 -6.23 1.10 31.94
C PHE A 236 -5.63 1.31 30.56
N ALA A 237 -6.40 1.98 29.69
CA ALA A 237 -5.95 2.50 28.41
C ALA A 237 -6.32 3.97 28.25
N ARG A 238 -5.51 4.66 27.47
CA ARG A 238 -5.85 5.92 26.81
C ARG A 238 -5.42 5.85 25.35
N THR A 239 -6.17 6.51 24.49
CA THR A 239 -5.85 6.63 23.06
C THR A 239 -5.35 8.03 22.76
N TYR A 240 -4.43 8.13 21.83
CA TYR A 240 -4.00 9.38 21.20
C TYR A 240 -4.40 9.29 19.73
N ASP A 241 -5.26 10.22 19.30
CA ASP A 241 -5.84 10.22 17.96
C ASP A 241 -5.01 11.05 16.96
N ARG A 242 -5.42 11.02 15.69
CA ARG A 242 -4.77 11.80 14.62
C ARG A 242 -4.93 13.31 14.80
N ALA A 243 -5.97 13.75 15.51
CA ALA A 243 -6.18 15.15 15.91
C ALA A 243 -5.29 15.57 17.08
N ARG A 244 -4.34 14.72 17.49
CA ARG A 244 -3.37 14.95 18.55
C ARG A 244 -4.00 15.14 19.92
N GLN A 245 -5.16 14.52 20.14
CA GLN A 245 -5.89 14.60 21.40
C GLN A 245 -5.78 13.30 22.17
N TRP A 246 -5.58 13.44 23.49
CA TRP A 246 -5.67 12.32 24.41
C TRP A 246 -7.11 12.04 24.77
N GLY A 247 -7.50 10.78 24.59
CA GLY A 247 -8.77 10.25 25.05
C GLY A 247 -8.86 10.13 26.57
N VAL A 248 -10.08 9.89 27.03
CA VAL A 248 -10.39 9.62 28.43
C VAL A 248 -9.77 8.29 28.89
N LYS A 249 -9.54 8.17 30.20
CA LYS A 249 -9.13 6.92 30.86
C LYS A 249 -10.23 5.87 30.68
N LYS A 250 -9.85 4.67 30.24
CA LYS A 250 -10.76 3.52 30.07
C LYS A 250 -10.24 2.31 30.84
N ASP A 251 -11.13 1.60 31.52
CA ASP A 251 -10.81 0.35 32.21
C ASP A 251 -10.55 -0.79 31.22
N LEU A 252 -9.64 -1.70 31.59
CA LEU A 252 -9.45 -2.96 30.88
C LEU A 252 -10.24 -4.07 31.56
N ALA A 253 -10.96 -4.88 30.76
CA ALA A 253 -11.70 -6.03 31.24
C ALA A 253 -11.08 -7.34 30.74
N GLY A 254 -11.17 -8.41 31.54
CA GLY A 254 -10.79 -9.77 31.13
C GLY A 254 -9.32 -10.14 31.29
N ILE A 255 -8.44 -9.21 31.66
CA ILE A 255 -7.07 -9.51 32.06
C ILE A 255 -7.08 -10.02 33.51
N THR A 256 -6.90 -11.32 33.69
CA THR A 256 -7.06 -12.00 34.99
C THR A 256 -5.85 -11.86 35.91
N SER A 257 -4.66 -11.53 35.39
CA SER A 257 -3.48 -11.27 36.19
C SER A 257 -3.45 -9.82 36.65
N LYS A 258 -3.57 -9.58 37.96
CA LYS A 258 -3.43 -8.25 38.60
C LYS A 258 -1.99 -7.74 38.67
N THR A 259 -1.14 -8.19 37.75
CA THR A 259 0.27 -7.78 37.61
C THR A 259 0.40 -6.65 36.59
N PHE A 260 1.63 -6.30 36.20
CA PHE A 260 1.86 -5.28 35.17
C PHE A 260 1.68 -5.82 33.75
N LEU A 261 1.24 -4.94 32.85
CA LEU A 261 1.27 -5.13 31.41
C LEU A 261 2.70 -4.95 30.91
N ASN A 262 3.12 -5.70 29.90
CA ASN A 262 4.54 -5.78 29.52
C ASN A 262 4.84 -5.44 28.05
N SER A 263 4.16 -6.09 27.12
CA SER A 263 4.39 -5.97 25.68
C SER A 263 3.06 -6.08 24.96
N ALA A 264 2.93 -5.40 23.82
CA ALA A 264 1.78 -5.52 22.94
C ALA A 264 2.23 -5.61 21.49
N THR A 265 1.43 -6.27 20.66
CA THR A 265 1.60 -6.32 19.21
C THR A 265 0.23 -6.49 18.54
N MET A 266 0.16 -6.39 17.21
CA MET A 266 -1.08 -6.60 16.48
C MET A 266 -0.87 -7.41 15.20
N ILE A 267 -1.90 -8.16 14.81
CA ILE A 267 -2.03 -8.85 13.53
C ILE A 267 -3.45 -8.60 13.02
N GLY A 268 -3.56 -8.05 11.80
CA GLY A 268 -4.84 -7.62 11.24
C GLY A 268 -5.67 -6.79 12.24
N GLU A 269 -6.87 -7.28 12.55
CA GLU A 269 -7.83 -6.59 13.43
C GLU A 269 -7.67 -6.95 14.91
N ARG A 270 -6.65 -7.74 15.29
CA ARG A 270 -6.43 -8.16 16.68
C ARG A 270 -5.21 -7.52 17.28
N VAL A 271 -5.35 -7.06 18.52
CA VAL A 271 -4.24 -6.65 19.37
C VAL A 271 -4.00 -7.71 20.44
N PHE A 272 -2.74 -7.98 20.73
CA PHE A 272 -2.28 -8.90 21.75
C PHE A 272 -1.55 -8.12 22.83
N ILE A 273 -1.71 -8.53 24.08
CA ILE A 273 -1.00 -7.95 25.22
C ILE A 273 -0.56 -9.03 26.19
N SER A 274 0.64 -8.89 26.73
CA SER A 274 1.18 -9.80 27.74
C SER A 274 1.12 -9.18 29.13
N SER A 275 0.76 -9.99 30.13
CA SER A 275 0.92 -9.66 31.54
C SER A 275 1.49 -10.87 32.28
N SER A 276 2.64 -10.69 32.93
CA SER A 276 3.47 -11.82 33.39
C SER A 276 3.72 -12.82 32.23
N SER A 277 3.58 -14.12 32.46
CA SER A 277 3.71 -15.16 31.43
C SER A 277 2.40 -15.49 30.70
N ASN A 278 1.37 -14.65 30.86
CA ASN A 278 0.09 -14.80 30.19
C ASN A 278 -0.02 -13.80 29.04
N THR A 279 -0.61 -14.25 27.95
CA THR A 279 -0.95 -13.42 26.78
C THR A 279 -2.46 -13.42 26.59
N PHE A 280 -2.98 -12.25 26.23
CA PHE A 280 -4.38 -12.00 25.97
C PHE A 280 -4.52 -11.37 24.59
N TYR A 281 -5.70 -11.50 23.98
CA TYR A 281 -6.03 -10.84 22.73
C TYR A 281 -7.33 -10.04 22.86
N SER A 282 -7.48 -9.03 22.01
CA SER A 282 -8.69 -8.20 21.92
C SER A 282 -8.97 -7.81 20.47
N LYS A 283 -10.25 -7.56 20.18
CA LYS A 283 -10.76 -7.03 18.90
C LYS A 283 -11.29 -5.59 19.01
N ASP A 284 -11.27 -5.02 20.22
CA ASP A 284 -11.70 -3.64 20.47
C ASP A 284 -10.68 -2.85 21.31
N GLY A 285 -9.61 -3.51 21.75
CA GLY A 285 -8.55 -2.94 22.57
C GLY A 285 -8.91 -2.76 24.04
N LEU A 286 -10.08 -3.16 24.52
CA LEU A 286 -10.55 -2.95 25.90
C LEU A 286 -11.02 -4.22 26.60
N ASN A 287 -11.69 -5.10 25.85
CA ASN A 287 -12.16 -6.39 26.32
C ASN A 287 -11.18 -7.47 25.89
N TRP A 288 -10.53 -8.10 26.86
CA TRP A 288 -9.45 -9.04 26.64
C TRP A 288 -9.89 -10.47 26.94
N SER A 289 -9.49 -11.40 26.08
CA SER A 289 -9.67 -12.84 26.28
C SER A 289 -8.30 -13.50 26.45
N PRO A 290 -8.17 -14.51 27.35
CA PRO A 290 -6.96 -15.31 27.42
C PRO A 290 -6.60 -15.89 26.05
N TYR A 291 -5.32 -15.83 25.71
CA TYR A 291 -4.79 -16.38 24.48
C TYR A 291 -3.86 -17.56 24.76
N PHE A 292 -2.83 -17.33 25.57
CA PHE A 292 -1.82 -18.33 25.90
C PHE A 292 -1.28 -18.11 27.30
N SER A 293 -0.87 -19.18 27.97
CA SER A 293 -0.18 -19.11 29.25
C SER A 293 0.96 -20.12 29.28
N LYS A 294 2.13 -19.68 29.75
CA LYS A 294 3.27 -20.55 29.98
C LYS A 294 3.55 -20.65 31.48
N SER A 295 3.65 -21.88 31.98
CA SER A 295 4.15 -22.18 33.32
C SER A 295 5.42 -23.05 33.22
N PHE A 296 6.40 -22.78 34.09
CA PHE A 296 7.63 -23.57 34.17
C PHE A 296 7.65 -24.33 35.51
N PRO A 297 7.64 -25.68 35.50
CA PRO A 297 7.77 -26.45 36.71
C PRO A 297 9.10 -26.14 37.43
N GLY A 298 9.05 -25.76 38.71
CA GLY A 298 10.24 -25.52 39.53
C GLY A 298 11.01 -24.22 39.24
N HIS A 299 10.51 -23.35 38.34
CA HIS A 299 11.16 -22.08 37.98
C HIS A 299 10.15 -20.94 37.89
N SER A 300 10.58 -19.72 38.24
CA SER A 300 9.75 -18.52 38.06
C SER A 300 9.68 -18.15 36.57
N ALA A 301 8.46 -18.06 36.02
CA ALA A 301 8.21 -17.48 34.72
C ALA A 301 8.26 -15.94 34.83
N TYR A 302 8.94 -15.30 33.88
CA TYR A 302 9.06 -13.85 33.81
C TYR A 302 8.15 -13.26 32.72
N PRO A 303 7.98 -11.92 32.69
CA PRO A 303 7.11 -11.26 31.71
C PRO A 303 7.46 -11.64 30.27
N SER A 304 6.45 -12.04 29.50
CA SER A 304 6.63 -12.43 28.10
C SER A 304 6.78 -11.21 27.19
N GLY A 305 7.74 -11.24 26.28
CA GLY A 305 7.83 -10.33 25.14
C GLY A 305 6.93 -10.81 24.00
N LEU A 306 6.30 -9.87 23.29
CA LEU A 306 5.49 -10.16 22.11
C LEU A 306 6.13 -9.59 20.85
N GLY A 307 5.99 -10.30 19.74
CA GLY A 307 6.38 -9.83 18.41
C GLY A 307 5.62 -10.57 17.31
N VAL A 308 5.90 -10.21 16.06
CA VAL A 308 5.24 -10.81 14.89
C VAL A 308 6.29 -11.21 13.86
N SER A 309 6.07 -12.36 13.23
CA SER A 309 6.73 -12.74 11.99
C SER A 309 5.89 -12.29 10.79
N TYR A 310 6.46 -11.44 9.94
CA TYR A 310 5.88 -11.09 8.65
C TYR A 310 6.52 -11.87 7.48
N ALA A 311 7.23 -12.96 7.77
CA ALA A 311 7.82 -13.79 6.72
C ALA A 311 6.73 -14.38 5.82
N ILE A 312 6.96 -14.38 4.51
CA ILE A 312 6.12 -15.10 3.55
C ILE A 312 6.52 -16.58 3.53
N THR A 313 5.54 -17.46 3.54
CA THR A 313 5.71 -18.90 3.65
C THR A 313 5.04 -19.63 2.48
N ALA A 314 5.33 -20.93 2.34
CA ALA A 314 4.61 -21.77 1.38
C ALA A 314 3.09 -21.77 1.63
N ASN A 315 2.68 -21.70 2.91
CA ASN A 315 1.27 -21.72 3.29
C ASN A 315 0.52 -20.49 2.78
N ASP A 316 1.16 -19.31 2.72
CA ASP A 316 0.54 -18.13 2.11
C ASP A 316 0.17 -18.36 0.63
N LEU A 317 0.89 -19.24 -0.06
CA LEU A 317 0.72 -19.52 -1.50
C LEU A 317 -0.25 -20.67 -1.79
N THR A 318 -0.34 -21.65 -0.90
CA THR A 318 -1.06 -22.92 -1.12
C THR A 318 -2.27 -23.09 -0.22
N ALA A 319 -2.42 -22.31 0.85
CA ALA A 319 -3.60 -22.41 1.71
C ALA A 319 -4.85 -21.93 0.97
N ASP A 320 -5.95 -22.64 1.20
CA ASP A 320 -7.27 -22.20 0.76
C ASP A 320 -7.68 -20.91 1.47
N ASN A 321 -8.54 -20.14 0.81
CA ASN A 321 -9.16 -18.94 1.35
C ASN A 321 -8.18 -17.81 1.75
N PRO A 322 -7.17 -17.44 0.94
CA PRO A 322 -6.35 -16.26 1.22
C PRO A 322 -7.24 -15.02 1.35
N GLN A 323 -7.32 -14.47 2.55
CA GLN A 323 -8.08 -13.25 2.87
C GLN A 323 -7.29 -12.03 2.47
N LEU A 324 -7.87 -10.88 2.20
CA LEU A 324 -7.06 -9.66 2.06
C LEU A 324 -6.47 -9.27 3.44
N PRO A 325 -5.21 -8.80 3.57
CA PRO A 325 -4.65 -8.46 4.88
C PRO A 325 -5.34 -7.20 5.43
N ALA A 326 -5.94 -7.27 6.62
CA ALA A 326 -6.78 -6.17 7.12
C ALA A 326 -5.97 -4.94 7.56
N ASP A 327 -4.81 -5.15 8.18
CA ASP A 327 -3.94 -4.07 8.62
C ASP A 327 -2.52 -4.60 8.88
N LEU A 328 -1.61 -3.68 9.16
CA LEU A 328 -0.22 -3.95 9.46
C LEU A 328 0.23 -3.12 10.67
N ALA A 329 1.16 -3.63 11.48
CA ALA A 329 1.71 -2.85 12.58
C ALA A 329 2.49 -1.62 12.06
N SER A 330 2.63 -0.61 12.91
CA SER A 330 3.54 0.51 12.66
C SER A 330 4.99 0.14 12.99
N GLY A 331 5.94 0.87 12.41
CA GLY A 331 7.35 0.71 12.74
C GLY A 331 7.92 -0.60 12.21
N LEU A 332 7.85 -0.75 10.89
CA LEU A 332 8.30 -1.92 10.15
C LEU A 332 9.31 -1.54 9.07
N SER A 333 9.97 -2.55 8.51
CA SER A 333 10.90 -2.39 7.40
C SER A 333 10.20 -2.49 6.05
N HIS A 334 10.81 -1.92 5.01
CA HIS A 334 10.37 -2.09 3.63
C HIS A 334 10.16 -3.55 3.19
N THR A 335 10.97 -4.48 3.70
CA THR A 335 10.75 -5.92 3.49
C THR A 335 9.36 -6.37 3.98
N ASP A 336 8.90 -5.90 5.13
CA ASP A 336 7.58 -6.26 5.68
C ASP A 336 6.45 -5.67 4.80
N TYR A 337 6.63 -4.44 4.29
CA TYR A 337 5.71 -3.84 3.32
C TYR A 337 5.64 -4.62 2.01
N ALA A 338 6.78 -5.12 1.53
CA ALA A 338 6.83 -5.94 0.32
C ALA A 338 6.12 -7.29 0.53
N THR A 339 6.21 -7.90 1.71
CA THR A 339 5.43 -9.10 2.04
C THR A 339 3.93 -8.80 2.11
N PHE A 340 3.53 -7.68 2.72
CA PHE A 340 2.12 -7.24 2.74
C PHE A 340 1.57 -7.06 1.31
N ALA A 341 2.35 -6.47 0.41
CA ALA A 341 1.99 -6.31 -1.00
C ALA A 341 1.81 -7.66 -1.70
N TRP A 342 2.72 -8.62 -1.50
CA TRP A 342 2.58 -9.99 -2.02
C TRP A 342 1.34 -10.69 -1.48
N ARG A 343 1.07 -10.60 -0.18
CA ARG A 343 -0.16 -11.14 0.41
C ARG A 343 -1.41 -10.54 -0.23
N SER A 344 -1.45 -9.22 -0.40
CA SER A 344 -2.55 -8.55 -1.09
C SER A 344 -2.74 -9.07 -2.52
N PHE A 345 -1.65 -9.27 -3.27
CA PHE A 345 -1.70 -9.87 -4.61
C PHE A 345 -2.22 -11.30 -4.60
N ILE A 346 -1.77 -12.13 -3.66
CA ILE A 346 -2.18 -13.53 -3.49
C ILE A 346 -3.71 -13.60 -3.26
N ALA A 347 -4.24 -12.82 -2.33
CA ALA A 347 -5.67 -12.83 -2.03
C ALA A 347 -6.53 -12.28 -3.19
N LEU A 348 -6.11 -11.16 -3.78
CA LEU A 348 -6.84 -10.54 -4.88
C LEU A 348 -6.85 -11.42 -6.15
N ASN A 349 -5.80 -12.22 -6.36
CA ASN A 349 -5.70 -13.16 -7.45
C ASN A 349 -6.07 -14.60 -7.05
N ASN A 350 -6.81 -14.78 -5.95
CA ASN A 350 -7.59 -16.01 -5.74
C ASN A 350 -8.83 -16.01 -6.65
N ALA A 351 -9.41 -17.18 -6.90
CA ALA A 351 -10.70 -17.28 -7.60
C ALA A 351 -11.80 -16.56 -6.81
N ALA A 352 -12.74 -15.91 -7.51
CA ALA A 352 -13.93 -15.35 -6.86
C ALA A 352 -14.88 -16.46 -6.40
N ASN A 353 -15.62 -16.22 -5.32
CA ASN A 353 -16.60 -17.16 -4.82
C ASN A 353 -17.82 -17.23 -5.75
N THR A 354 -18.41 -18.42 -5.86
CA THR A 354 -19.58 -18.69 -6.74
C THR A 354 -20.80 -19.11 -5.90
N PRO A 355 -22.04 -18.93 -6.39
CA PRO A 355 -22.43 -18.37 -7.68
C PRO A 355 -22.24 -16.84 -7.78
N LEU A 356 -21.85 -16.38 -8.96
CA LEU A 356 -21.83 -14.96 -9.32
C LEU A 356 -23.18 -14.56 -9.97
N PRO A 357 -23.65 -13.30 -9.82
CA PRO A 357 -23.00 -12.17 -9.15
C PRO A 357 -23.22 -12.11 -7.62
N ALA A 358 -23.93 -13.07 -7.03
CA ALA A 358 -24.31 -13.02 -5.61
C ALA A 358 -23.11 -12.86 -4.66
N ASN A 359 -21.97 -13.44 -5.03
CA ASN A 359 -20.74 -13.44 -4.22
C ASN A 359 -19.61 -12.57 -4.81
N ARG A 360 -19.93 -11.53 -5.61
CA ARG A 360 -18.91 -10.58 -6.09
C ARG A 360 -18.12 -9.98 -4.93
N GLY A 361 -16.82 -9.75 -5.14
CA GLY A 361 -15.94 -9.17 -4.13
C GLY A 361 -15.64 -10.07 -2.94
N VAL A 362 -15.99 -11.36 -3.01
CA VAL A 362 -15.68 -12.38 -2.01
C VAL A 362 -14.77 -13.45 -2.62
N GLY A 363 -13.62 -13.73 -2.00
CA GLY A 363 -12.70 -14.78 -2.45
C GLY A 363 -13.29 -16.17 -2.23
N ASN A 364 -12.96 -17.13 -3.11
CA ASN A 364 -13.42 -18.51 -2.99
C ASN A 364 -12.74 -19.20 -1.80
N PRO A 365 -13.50 -19.65 -0.78
CA PRO A 365 -12.93 -20.26 0.41
C PRO A 365 -12.38 -21.68 0.18
N GLY A 366 -12.68 -22.32 -0.95
CA GLY A 366 -12.14 -23.64 -1.32
C GLY A 366 -11.12 -23.56 -2.46
N SER A 367 -10.44 -22.43 -2.61
CA SER A 367 -9.39 -22.22 -3.61
C SER A 367 -8.21 -21.50 -2.97
N SER A 368 -7.02 -21.86 -3.44
CA SER A 368 -5.76 -21.20 -3.13
C SER A 368 -5.29 -20.29 -4.27
N PHE A 369 -4.22 -19.53 -4.01
CA PHE A 369 -3.50 -18.81 -5.05
C PHE A 369 -2.80 -19.74 -6.05
N ALA A 370 -2.33 -20.90 -5.60
CA ALA A 370 -1.77 -21.92 -6.47
C ALA A 370 -2.81 -22.43 -7.48
N ASP A 371 -4.06 -22.64 -7.05
CA ASP A 371 -5.16 -23.13 -7.90
C ASP A 371 -5.53 -22.15 -9.01
N SER A 372 -5.65 -20.87 -8.67
CA SER A 372 -6.01 -19.82 -9.64
C SER A 372 -4.96 -19.64 -10.73
N GLY A 373 -3.71 -20.04 -10.47
CA GLY A 373 -2.60 -19.89 -11.40
C GLY A 373 -2.47 -20.98 -12.44
N LYS A 374 -3.20 -22.11 -12.33
CA LYS A 374 -3.01 -23.30 -13.17
C LYS A 374 -3.37 -23.02 -14.64
N ALA A 375 -2.37 -22.83 -15.50
CA ALA A 375 -2.48 -22.43 -16.91
C ALA A 375 -3.30 -23.38 -17.82
N SER A 376 -3.66 -24.58 -17.33
CA SER A 376 -4.38 -25.62 -18.09
C SER A 376 -5.68 -26.08 -17.41
N SER A 377 -6.17 -25.36 -16.38
CA SER A 377 -7.40 -25.73 -15.69
C SER A 377 -8.62 -25.07 -16.33
N PRO A 378 -9.76 -25.78 -16.51
CA PRO A 378 -11.04 -25.18 -16.86
C PRO A 378 -11.49 -24.08 -15.86
N LEU A 379 -10.93 -24.07 -14.65
CA LEU A 379 -11.12 -23.00 -13.65
C LEU A 379 -10.38 -21.70 -14.01
N ALA A 380 -9.21 -21.80 -14.64
CA ALA A 380 -8.40 -20.64 -15.05
C ALA A 380 -9.03 -19.85 -16.22
N SER A 381 -10.10 -20.38 -16.83
CA SER A 381 -10.85 -19.74 -17.90
C SER A 381 -12.35 -19.55 -17.63
N SER A 382 -12.88 -20.01 -16.49
CA SER A 382 -14.35 -19.94 -16.21
C SER A 382 -14.72 -19.16 -14.96
N ILE A 383 -13.84 -19.04 -13.97
CA ILE A 383 -14.10 -18.26 -12.75
C ILE A 383 -13.16 -17.05 -12.74
N PRO A 384 -13.70 -15.81 -12.71
CA PRO A 384 -12.87 -14.61 -12.59
C PRO A 384 -12.13 -14.60 -11.26
N LEU A 385 -10.97 -13.95 -11.23
CA LEU A 385 -10.26 -13.65 -9.99
C LEU A 385 -11.08 -12.69 -9.12
N LEU A 386 -10.82 -12.70 -7.82
CA LEU A 386 -11.52 -11.87 -6.83
C LEU A 386 -11.58 -10.40 -7.27
N TRP A 387 -10.43 -9.80 -7.56
CA TRP A 387 -10.38 -8.39 -7.97
C TRP A 387 -11.12 -8.12 -9.27
N GLN A 388 -11.18 -9.07 -10.21
CA GLN A 388 -11.90 -8.90 -11.47
C GLN A 388 -13.40 -8.72 -11.20
N THR A 389 -13.93 -9.31 -10.12
CA THR A 389 -15.34 -9.13 -9.75
C THR A 389 -15.66 -7.82 -9.03
N PHE A 390 -14.66 -6.99 -8.71
CA PHE A 390 -14.90 -5.64 -8.17
C PHE A 390 -15.68 -4.77 -9.16
N ALA A 391 -16.32 -3.73 -8.65
CA ALA A 391 -17.11 -2.80 -9.47
C ALA A 391 -16.16 -2.03 -10.38
N HIS A 392 -16.41 -2.07 -11.69
CA HIS A 392 -15.73 -1.20 -12.64
C HIS A 392 -16.02 0.28 -12.35
N ARG A 393 -15.15 1.21 -12.77
CA ARG A 393 -15.35 2.65 -12.55
C ARG A 393 -16.72 3.16 -13.02
N THR A 394 -17.26 2.62 -14.11
CA THR A 394 -18.62 2.96 -14.59
C THR A 394 -19.74 2.20 -13.86
N GLU A 395 -19.43 1.17 -13.10
CA GLU A 395 -20.39 0.59 -12.16
C GLU A 395 -20.44 1.41 -10.87
N LEU A 396 -19.28 1.95 -10.45
CA LEU A 396 -19.15 2.86 -9.32
C LEU A 396 -19.83 4.21 -9.62
N PHE A 397 -19.66 4.76 -10.82
CA PHE A 397 -20.31 5.99 -11.27
C PHE A 397 -21.00 5.76 -12.63
N PRO A 398 -22.18 5.11 -12.64
CA PRO A 398 -22.91 4.76 -13.87
C PRO A 398 -23.34 5.99 -14.63
N GLY A 399 -23.41 5.96 -15.95
CA GLY A 399 -23.93 7.07 -16.76
C GLY A 399 -25.46 7.10 -16.89
N ASP A 400 -26.15 6.00 -16.55
CA ASP A 400 -27.60 5.95 -16.50
C ASP A 400 -28.14 6.71 -15.28
N LYS A 401 -28.79 7.85 -15.52
CA LYS A 401 -29.39 8.70 -14.47
C LYS A 401 -30.42 7.97 -13.60
N LYS A 402 -31.01 6.86 -14.06
CA LYS A 402 -31.93 6.04 -13.26
C LYS A 402 -31.21 5.16 -12.23
N GLN A 403 -29.90 4.98 -12.39
CA GLN A 403 -29.05 4.13 -11.57
C GLN A 403 -28.07 4.93 -10.70
N GLN A 404 -28.22 6.25 -10.69
CA GLN A 404 -27.41 7.17 -9.92
C GLN A 404 -28.20 7.70 -8.71
N ASN A 405 -27.51 7.88 -7.58
CA ASN A 405 -28.01 8.70 -6.48
C ASN A 405 -27.88 10.21 -6.87
N PRO A 406 -28.36 11.16 -6.06
CA PRO A 406 -28.32 12.59 -6.41
C PRO A 406 -26.93 13.17 -6.72
N VAL A 407 -25.86 12.48 -6.32
CA VAL A 407 -24.48 12.90 -6.61
C VAL A 407 -23.82 12.11 -7.73
N GLY A 408 -24.46 11.09 -8.29
CA GLY A 408 -23.88 10.24 -9.34
C GLY A 408 -23.26 8.92 -8.87
N GLY A 409 -23.25 8.66 -7.56
CA GLY A 409 -22.90 7.34 -7.01
C GLY A 409 -23.94 6.27 -7.38
N PRO A 410 -23.64 4.98 -7.22
CA PRO A 410 -24.48 3.93 -7.75
C PRO A 410 -25.68 3.64 -6.83
N THR A 411 -26.82 3.24 -7.40
CA THR A 411 -27.99 2.82 -6.61
C THR A 411 -28.21 1.31 -6.60
N ARG A 412 -27.61 0.59 -7.55
CA ARG A 412 -27.72 -0.87 -7.65
C ARG A 412 -27.04 -1.55 -6.45
N PRO A 413 -27.45 -2.77 -6.08
CA PRO A 413 -26.66 -3.60 -5.17
C PRO A 413 -25.29 -3.93 -5.78
N PHE A 414 -24.22 -3.95 -4.98
CA PHE A 414 -22.90 -4.37 -5.45
C PHE A 414 -22.91 -5.78 -6.08
N ALA A 415 -23.68 -6.71 -5.49
CA ALA A 415 -23.88 -8.07 -5.97
C ALA A 415 -24.88 -8.15 -7.15
N SER A 416 -24.73 -7.26 -8.13
CA SER A 416 -25.50 -7.27 -9.39
C SER A 416 -24.61 -7.65 -10.56
N ASP A 417 -25.23 -8.06 -11.66
CA ASP A 417 -24.53 -8.30 -12.93
C ASP A 417 -23.79 -7.04 -13.41
N PRO A 418 -22.62 -7.19 -14.04
CA PRO A 418 -21.86 -6.07 -14.55
C PRO A 418 -22.68 -5.24 -15.55
N GLN A 419 -22.53 -3.92 -15.47
CA GLN A 419 -23.14 -3.00 -16.43
C GLN A 419 -22.21 -1.82 -16.69
N TYR A 420 -21.99 -1.54 -17.97
CA TYR A 420 -21.12 -0.46 -18.41
C TYR A 420 -21.95 0.61 -19.10
N SER A 421 -22.17 1.72 -18.40
CA SER A 421 -22.96 2.85 -18.89
C SER A 421 -22.15 4.13 -18.82
N TYR A 422 -22.40 5.03 -19.77
CA TYR A 422 -21.67 6.27 -19.95
C TYR A 422 -22.66 7.42 -20.20
N ILE A 423 -22.25 8.66 -19.99
CA ILE A 423 -23.13 9.83 -20.20
C ILE A 423 -23.70 9.84 -21.63
N LYS A 424 -22.87 9.58 -22.65
CA LYS A 424 -23.31 9.50 -24.05
C LYS A 424 -24.00 8.18 -24.41
N PHE A 425 -23.80 7.13 -23.61
CA PHE A 425 -24.28 5.77 -23.86
C PHE A 425 -24.89 5.20 -22.56
N PRO A 426 -26.04 5.73 -22.09
CA PRO A 426 -26.60 5.37 -20.79
C PRO A 426 -27.03 3.89 -20.72
N ASN A 427 -27.30 3.25 -21.85
CA ASN A 427 -27.60 1.82 -21.94
C ASN A 427 -26.38 0.96 -22.33
N GLY A 428 -25.18 1.54 -22.27
CA GLY A 428 -23.97 0.96 -22.85
C GLY A 428 -23.82 1.27 -24.34
N ALA A 429 -22.59 1.14 -24.85
CA ALA A 429 -22.32 1.26 -26.28
C ALA A 429 -23.02 0.13 -27.07
N PRO A 430 -23.29 0.29 -28.37
CA PRO A 430 -23.73 -0.81 -29.21
C PRO A 430 -22.81 -2.04 -29.10
N LEU A 431 -23.39 -3.24 -29.03
CA LEU A 431 -22.64 -4.50 -29.01
C LEU A 431 -22.42 -5.02 -30.44
N ALA A 432 -21.23 -5.51 -30.72
CA ALA A 432 -20.97 -6.33 -31.90
C ALA A 432 -21.78 -7.64 -31.85
N SER A 433 -21.97 -8.28 -33.00
CA SER A 433 -22.67 -9.57 -33.07
C SER A 433 -22.01 -10.61 -32.15
N GLY A 434 -22.79 -11.23 -31.27
CA GLY A 434 -22.32 -12.22 -30.31
C GLY A 434 -21.63 -11.66 -29.07
N ALA A 435 -21.44 -10.34 -28.96
CA ALA A 435 -20.86 -9.71 -27.79
C ALA A 435 -21.88 -9.54 -26.64
N SER A 436 -21.37 -9.45 -25.42
CA SER A 436 -22.11 -9.33 -24.17
C SER A 436 -21.38 -8.42 -23.18
N TYR A 437 -22.17 -7.74 -22.34
CA TYR A 437 -21.66 -7.00 -21.18
C TYR A 437 -21.57 -7.85 -19.90
N ALA A 438 -21.87 -9.15 -19.98
CA ALA A 438 -21.79 -10.07 -18.83
C ALA A 438 -20.35 -10.36 -18.35
N HIS A 439 -19.33 -9.92 -19.09
CA HIS A 439 -17.93 -10.07 -18.71
C HIS A 439 -17.54 -9.05 -17.65
N TYR A 440 -16.75 -9.48 -16.66
CA TYR A 440 -16.37 -8.64 -15.53
C TYR A 440 -15.26 -7.63 -15.82
N ASN A 441 -14.44 -7.85 -16.85
CA ASN A 441 -13.37 -6.94 -17.23
C ASN A 441 -13.83 -6.05 -18.39
N ASN A 442 -13.68 -4.74 -18.24
CA ASN A 442 -14.12 -3.76 -19.22
C ASN A 442 -13.01 -2.75 -19.46
N LEU A 443 -12.34 -2.88 -20.61
CA LEU A 443 -11.17 -2.09 -20.97
C LEU A 443 -11.61 -0.84 -21.72
N ASP A 444 -12.10 0.15 -20.98
CA ASP A 444 -12.65 1.41 -21.52
C ASP A 444 -11.65 2.57 -21.51
N GLU A 445 -10.39 2.29 -21.20
CA GLU A 445 -9.27 3.22 -21.23
C GLU A 445 -8.19 2.67 -22.18
N ALA A 446 -7.93 3.38 -23.28
CA ALA A 446 -6.94 3.02 -24.31
C ALA A 446 -5.69 3.91 -24.25
N THR A 447 -5.69 4.87 -23.32
CA THR A 447 -4.59 5.79 -23.03
C THR A 447 -4.38 5.82 -21.55
N GLN A 448 -3.14 5.98 -21.07
CA GLN A 448 -2.90 6.09 -19.64
C GLN A 448 -3.36 7.47 -19.17
N ILE A 449 -4.60 7.57 -18.70
CA ILE A 449 -5.33 8.81 -18.35
C ILE A 449 -5.22 9.92 -19.43
N GLY A 450 -5.03 9.57 -20.71
CA GLY A 450 -4.83 10.54 -21.79
C GLY A 450 -3.43 11.18 -21.87
N GLN A 451 -2.45 10.75 -21.06
CA GLN A 451 -1.06 11.23 -21.15
C GLN A 451 -0.27 10.56 -22.27
N ASN A 452 -0.48 9.27 -22.50
CA ASN A 452 0.22 8.49 -23.50
C ASN A 452 -0.60 7.26 -23.94
N ALA A 453 -0.23 6.66 -25.07
CA ALA A 453 -0.69 5.35 -25.52
C ALA A 453 0.51 4.40 -25.65
N ILE A 454 0.40 3.19 -25.10
CA ILE A 454 1.50 2.22 -25.00
C ILE A 454 1.26 1.06 -25.96
N PHE A 455 2.32 0.61 -26.65
CA PHE A 455 2.25 -0.42 -27.67
C PHE A 455 3.38 -1.45 -27.54
N PHE A 456 3.01 -2.72 -27.66
CA PHE A 456 3.94 -3.82 -27.90
C PHE A 456 4.11 -4.04 -29.40
N PRO A 457 5.36 -4.01 -29.91
CA PRO A 457 5.66 -4.48 -31.25
C PRO A 457 5.11 -5.89 -31.51
N VAL A 458 4.34 -6.07 -32.59
CA VAL A 458 4.00 -7.42 -33.08
C VAL A 458 5.22 -8.13 -33.67
N ASN A 459 6.19 -7.37 -34.17
CA ASN A 459 7.49 -7.86 -34.65
C ASN A 459 8.63 -7.33 -33.77
N PRO A 460 8.77 -7.82 -32.52
CA PRO A 460 9.74 -7.29 -31.57
C PRO A 460 11.19 -7.41 -32.08
N PRO A 461 12.06 -6.44 -31.77
CA PRO A 461 11.80 -5.25 -30.96
C PRO A 461 11.36 -4.02 -31.77
N LYS A 462 10.92 -4.19 -33.02
CA LYS A 462 10.73 -3.08 -33.97
C LYS A 462 9.30 -2.57 -33.97
N ALA A 463 9.12 -1.31 -33.61
CA ALA A 463 7.85 -0.61 -33.80
C ALA A 463 7.39 -0.70 -35.26
N ALA A 464 6.10 -0.87 -35.47
CA ALA A 464 5.51 -1.03 -36.79
C ALA A 464 5.70 0.22 -37.65
N MET A 465 6.00 -0.02 -38.93
CA MET A 465 6.16 1.00 -39.97
C MET A 465 5.24 0.73 -41.15
N THR A 466 5.05 1.75 -41.99
CA THR A 466 4.41 1.61 -43.30
C THR A 466 5.17 0.61 -44.18
N MET A 467 4.51 0.10 -45.23
CA MET A 467 5.13 -0.84 -46.17
C MET A 467 6.39 -0.27 -46.85
N THR A 468 6.49 1.06 -46.97
CA THR A 468 7.67 1.75 -47.53
C THR A 468 8.79 1.89 -46.50
N GLY A 469 8.55 1.60 -45.22
CA GLY A 469 9.52 1.69 -44.13
C GLY A 469 9.89 3.12 -43.72
N THR A 470 9.07 4.10 -44.09
CA THR A 470 9.39 5.53 -43.92
C THR A 470 8.67 6.19 -42.74
N ASP A 471 7.45 5.74 -42.44
CA ASP A 471 6.60 6.30 -41.38
C ASP A 471 6.22 5.21 -40.38
N TYR A 472 6.09 5.57 -39.11
CA TYR A 472 5.56 4.68 -38.08
C TYR A 472 4.05 4.50 -38.21
N THR A 473 3.57 3.31 -37.85
CA THR A 473 2.14 2.99 -37.81
C THR A 473 1.78 2.30 -36.50
N PRO A 474 1.75 3.01 -35.35
CA PRO A 474 1.53 2.40 -34.05
C PRO A 474 0.24 1.58 -33.95
N SER A 475 -0.79 1.94 -34.72
CA SER A 475 -2.06 1.20 -34.82
C SER A 475 -1.95 -0.22 -35.39
N LYS A 476 -0.77 -0.62 -35.91
CA LYS A 476 -0.47 -1.99 -36.36
C LYS A 476 0.21 -2.84 -35.28
N ASP A 477 0.63 -2.23 -34.18
CA ASP A 477 1.18 -2.91 -33.02
C ASP A 477 0.10 -3.13 -31.95
N SER A 478 0.41 -3.98 -30.96
CA SER A 478 -0.53 -4.39 -29.93
C SER A 478 -0.65 -3.31 -28.85
N GLN A 479 -1.78 -2.61 -28.82
CA GLN A 479 -2.03 -1.56 -27.81
C GLN A 479 -2.31 -2.15 -26.43
N ILE A 480 -1.78 -1.50 -25.40
CA ILE A 480 -2.12 -1.77 -24.01
C ILE A 480 -3.38 -1.00 -23.63
N LEU A 481 -4.34 -1.72 -23.05
CA LEU A 481 -5.59 -1.17 -22.57
C LEU A 481 -5.69 -1.32 -21.05
N PHE A 482 -6.51 -0.48 -20.44
CA PHE A 482 -6.60 -0.34 -19.00
C PHE A 482 -8.03 -0.44 -18.51
N GLU A 483 -8.16 -0.79 -17.24
CA GLU A 483 -9.40 -0.66 -16.48
C GLU A 483 -9.09 -0.25 -15.04
N ALA A 484 -10.05 0.40 -14.39
CA ALA A 484 -9.99 0.72 -12.98
C ALA A 484 -11.23 0.16 -12.26
N LYS A 485 -11.02 -0.43 -11.10
CA LYS A 485 -12.06 -1.08 -10.30
C LYS A 485 -11.92 -0.74 -8.82
N ALA A 486 -13.05 -0.80 -8.12
CA ALA A 486 -13.17 -0.48 -6.71
C ALA A 486 -13.92 -1.59 -5.98
N ASN A 487 -13.45 -1.96 -4.79
CA ASN A 487 -14.08 -2.99 -3.99
C ASN A 487 -15.43 -2.55 -3.39
N HIS A 488 -16.11 -3.47 -2.70
CA HIS A 488 -17.42 -3.22 -2.10
C HIS A 488 -17.41 -2.06 -1.09
N VAL A 489 -16.30 -1.84 -0.36
CA VAL A 489 -16.17 -0.75 0.62
C VAL A 489 -16.31 0.61 -0.05
N VAL A 490 -15.56 0.84 -1.14
CA VAL A 490 -15.62 2.08 -1.92
C VAL A 490 -16.98 2.23 -2.61
N TYR A 491 -17.55 1.13 -3.10
CA TYR A 491 -18.86 1.12 -3.73
C TYR A 491 -19.99 1.55 -2.79
N GLU A 492 -20.05 0.94 -1.60
CA GLU A 492 -21.07 1.30 -0.61
C GLU A 492 -20.85 2.71 -0.05
N TYR A 493 -19.60 3.17 0.08
CA TYR A 493 -19.30 4.57 0.38
C TYR A 493 -19.91 5.50 -0.68
N ALA A 494 -19.60 5.30 -1.97
CA ALA A 494 -20.11 6.13 -3.06
C ALA A 494 -21.65 6.11 -3.15
N LYS A 495 -22.26 4.95 -2.90
CA LYS A 495 -23.71 4.76 -2.85
C LYS A 495 -24.38 5.55 -1.71
N SER A 496 -23.72 5.62 -0.56
CA SER A 496 -24.25 6.29 0.63
C SER A 496 -24.24 7.82 0.56
N LEU A 497 -23.48 8.41 -0.37
CA LEU A 497 -23.36 9.86 -0.50
C LEU A 497 -24.70 10.49 -0.92
N GLY A 498 -25.21 11.40 -0.09
CA GLY A 498 -26.36 12.26 -0.42
C GLY A 498 -25.97 13.60 -1.06
N SER A 499 -24.74 14.05 -0.85
CA SER A 499 -24.15 15.28 -1.43
C SER A 499 -22.64 15.07 -1.60
N TYR A 500 -22.00 15.78 -2.54
CA TYR A 500 -20.55 15.70 -2.71
C TYR A 500 -19.88 16.40 -1.52
N PRO A 501 -19.06 15.70 -0.71
CA PRO A 501 -18.46 16.30 0.47
C PRO A 501 -17.32 17.26 0.09
N ASP A 502 -16.93 18.14 1.03
CA ASP A 502 -15.83 19.08 0.84
C ASP A 502 -14.50 18.38 0.52
N HIS A 503 -14.34 17.15 1.02
CA HIS A 503 -13.26 16.24 0.69
C HIS A 503 -13.75 14.79 0.85
N ILE A 504 -13.18 13.88 0.04
CA ILE A 504 -13.47 12.44 0.12
C ILE A 504 -12.58 11.80 1.18
N VAL A 505 -13.20 11.03 2.07
CA VAL A 505 -12.52 10.14 3.03
C VAL A 505 -13.03 8.74 2.80
N LEU A 506 -12.24 7.92 2.12
CA LEU A 506 -12.59 6.52 1.91
C LEU A 506 -12.51 5.75 3.24
N PRO A 507 -13.41 4.79 3.51
CA PRO A 507 -13.34 3.96 4.71
C PRO A 507 -12.10 3.04 4.72
N ASP A 508 -11.71 2.56 5.91
CA ASP A 508 -10.69 1.52 6.02
C ASP A 508 -11.15 0.23 5.32
N GLY A 509 -10.21 -0.52 4.74
CA GLY A 509 -10.52 -1.65 3.85
C GLY A 509 -10.89 -1.23 2.42
N ALA A 510 -10.84 0.06 2.08
CA ALA A 510 -10.96 0.52 0.70
C ALA A 510 -9.83 -0.05 -0.16
N VAL A 511 -10.19 -0.67 -1.28
CA VAL A 511 -9.26 -1.14 -2.29
C VAL A 511 -9.68 -0.66 -3.66
N GLU A 512 -8.73 -0.03 -4.35
CA GLU A 512 -8.82 0.26 -5.78
C GLU A 512 -7.74 -0.52 -6.52
N VAL A 513 -8.06 -0.98 -7.72
CA VAL A 513 -7.11 -1.64 -8.61
C VAL A 513 -7.12 -0.99 -9.98
N LYS A 514 -5.94 -0.86 -10.58
CA LYS A 514 -5.77 -0.51 -12.00
C LYS A 514 -5.01 -1.63 -12.68
N ALA A 515 -5.57 -2.17 -13.76
CA ALA A 515 -4.97 -3.26 -14.49
C ALA A 515 -4.61 -2.84 -15.92
N ALA A 516 -3.51 -3.37 -16.43
CA ALA A 516 -3.07 -3.18 -17.81
C ALA A 516 -3.08 -4.53 -18.54
N TRP A 517 -3.55 -4.51 -19.78
CA TRP A 517 -3.89 -5.69 -20.55
C TRP A 517 -3.37 -5.60 -21.98
N ARG A 518 -2.80 -6.71 -22.47
CA ARG A 518 -2.33 -6.87 -23.85
C ARG A 518 -3.24 -7.86 -24.59
N LYS A 519 -3.58 -7.57 -25.85
CA LYS A 519 -4.41 -8.47 -26.67
C LYS A 519 -3.73 -9.83 -26.84
N LEU A 520 -4.45 -10.91 -26.50
CA LEU A 520 -3.87 -12.26 -26.45
C LEU A 520 -3.46 -12.78 -27.84
N ALA A 521 -4.22 -12.41 -28.88
CA ALA A 521 -3.95 -12.81 -30.26
C ALA A 521 -2.58 -12.31 -30.75
N ASP A 522 -2.09 -11.19 -30.21
CA ASP A 522 -0.82 -10.56 -30.58
C ASP A 522 0.38 -11.12 -29.79
N ILE A 523 0.13 -12.11 -28.92
CA ILE A 523 1.16 -12.85 -28.19
C ILE A 523 1.40 -14.18 -28.91
N PRO A 524 2.67 -14.55 -29.21
CA PRO A 524 2.99 -15.84 -29.80
C PRO A 524 2.39 -17.00 -29.01
N GLU A 525 1.79 -17.98 -29.69
CA GLU A 525 0.99 -19.05 -29.06
C GLU A 525 1.76 -19.80 -27.95
N MET A 526 3.04 -20.09 -28.18
CA MET A 526 3.91 -20.77 -27.21
C MET A 526 4.12 -19.97 -25.90
N GLN A 527 3.88 -18.66 -25.91
CA GLN A 527 4.11 -17.77 -24.77
C GLN A 527 2.82 -17.49 -23.97
N ARG A 528 1.64 -17.75 -24.55
CA ARG A 528 0.34 -17.40 -23.94
C ARG A 528 0.12 -18.04 -22.57
N LYS A 529 0.66 -19.24 -22.33
CA LYS A 529 0.58 -19.97 -21.04
C LYS A 529 1.34 -19.30 -19.88
N ARG A 530 2.05 -18.19 -20.14
CA ARG A 530 2.78 -17.41 -19.13
C ARG A 530 1.94 -16.27 -18.54
N TYR A 531 0.73 -16.06 -19.04
CA TYR A 531 -0.13 -14.94 -18.68
C TYR A 531 -1.44 -15.45 -18.09
N HIS A 532 -1.94 -14.73 -17.08
CA HIS A 532 -3.35 -14.78 -16.74
C HIS A 532 -4.15 -14.15 -17.87
N THR A 533 -5.26 -14.77 -18.27
CA THR A 533 -6.09 -14.29 -19.39
C THR A 533 -7.55 -14.14 -18.97
N ALA A 534 -8.25 -13.20 -19.59
CA ALA A 534 -9.67 -13.03 -19.43
C ALA A 534 -10.32 -12.62 -20.75
N THR A 535 -11.56 -13.06 -20.97
CA THR A 535 -12.43 -12.45 -21.98
C THR A 535 -12.95 -11.13 -21.44
N VAL A 536 -12.66 -10.05 -22.16
CA VAL A 536 -12.92 -8.67 -21.72
C VAL A 536 -13.86 -7.96 -22.68
N VAL A 537 -14.49 -6.87 -22.24
CA VAL A 537 -15.16 -5.91 -23.12
C VAL A 537 -14.11 -4.90 -23.62
N THR A 538 -14.01 -4.72 -24.94
CA THR A 538 -13.20 -3.67 -25.58
C THR A 538 -14.05 -2.86 -26.55
N TYR A 539 -13.55 -1.71 -26.99
CA TYR A 539 -14.30 -0.79 -27.85
C TYR A 539 -13.54 -0.49 -29.14
N GLN A 540 -14.18 -0.68 -30.29
CA GLN A 540 -13.63 -0.34 -31.61
C GLN A 540 -14.44 0.79 -32.26
N GLY A 541 -13.92 1.35 -33.35
CA GLY A 541 -14.54 2.49 -34.04
C GLY A 541 -14.03 3.83 -33.50
N SER A 542 -14.91 4.82 -33.39
CA SER A 542 -14.58 6.14 -32.83
C SER A 542 -15.18 6.32 -31.45
N ASP A 543 -14.59 7.19 -30.63
CA ASP A 543 -15.11 7.54 -29.29
C ASP A 543 -16.57 8.03 -29.31
N ASP A 544 -17.03 8.63 -30.42
CA ASP A 544 -18.41 9.10 -30.61
C ASP A 544 -19.36 8.05 -31.20
N ALA A 545 -18.82 6.98 -31.79
CA ALA A 545 -19.57 5.83 -32.30
C ALA A 545 -18.82 4.52 -31.96
N PRO A 546 -18.68 4.19 -30.66
CA PRO A 546 -17.97 3.01 -30.23
C PRO A 546 -18.82 1.77 -30.48
N LEU A 547 -18.18 0.67 -30.86
CA LEU A 547 -18.76 -0.67 -30.93
C LEU A 547 -18.06 -1.55 -29.91
N ALA A 548 -18.81 -2.16 -29.00
CA ALA A 548 -18.28 -3.04 -27.96
C ALA A 548 -18.08 -4.47 -28.48
N HIS A 549 -16.90 -5.03 -28.23
CA HIS A 549 -16.50 -6.39 -28.62
C HIS A 549 -16.09 -7.20 -27.38
N ASN A 550 -16.18 -8.52 -27.48
CA ASN A 550 -15.51 -9.41 -26.54
C ASN A 550 -14.28 -10.04 -27.18
N GLU A 551 -13.14 -9.93 -26.49
CA GLU A 551 -11.84 -10.43 -26.95
C GLU A 551 -11.06 -10.98 -25.75
N ASP A 552 -10.11 -11.87 -25.99
CA ASP A 552 -9.23 -12.38 -24.94
C ASP A 552 -7.99 -11.49 -24.80
N TYR A 553 -7.71 -11.08 -23.56
CA TYR A 553 -6.54 -10.27 -23.21
C TYR A 553 -5.73 -10.95 -22.11
N ALA A 554 -4.43 -10.69 -22.11
CA ALA A 554 -3.45 -11.13 -21.13
C ALA A 554 -3.15 -10.00 -20.12
N LEU A 555 -3.22 -10.31 -18.83
CA LEU A 555 -2.87 -9.37 -17.77
C LEU A 555 -1.37 -9.14 -17.80
N VAL A 556 -0.93 -7.91 -17.99
CA VAL A 556 0.50 -7.58 -18.03
C VAL A 556 0.95 -6.80 -16.80
N ALA A 557 0.04 -6.12 -16.10
CA ALA A 557 0.35 -5.49 -14.83
C ALA A 557 -0.89 -5.18 -13.98
N LEU A 558 -0.70 -5.09 -12.67
CA LEU A 558 -1.75 -4.84 -11.68
C LEU A 558 -1.23 -3.89 -10.59
N HIS A 559 -1.87 -2.74 -10.47
CA HIS A 559 -1.69 -1.78 -9.39
C HIS A 559 -2.77 -1.99 -8.33
N ILE A 560 -2.37 -2.01 -7.06
CA ILE A 560 -3.22 -2.24 -5.89
C ILE A 560 -3.04 -1.05 -4.93
N ILE A 561 -4.14 -0.37 -4.64
CA ILE A 561 -4.21 0.79 -3.74
C ILE A 561 -5.06 0.37 -2.55
N HIS A 562 -4.45 0.24 -1.38
CA HIS A 562 -5.10 -0.36 -0.22
C HIS A 562 -5.04 0.57 1.00
N LYS A 563 -6.20 1.00 1.51
CA LYS A 563 -6.31 1.72 2.77
C LYS A 563 -6.51 0.76 3.94
N THR A 564 -5.66 0.85 4.95
CA THR A 564 -5.85 0.13 6.22
C THR A 564 -5.90 1.13 7.39
N PRO A 565 -6.42 0.73 8.56
CA PRO A 565 -6.54 1.63 9.71
C PRO A 565 -5.22 2.30 10.11
N ASN A 566 -4.09 1.57 10.12
CA ASN A 566 -2.80 2.16 10.49
C ASN A 566 -2.10 2.91 9.35
N TYR A 567 -2.56 2.78 8.10
CA TYR A 567 -1.97 3.41 6.91
C TYR A 567 -3.01 4.31 6.19
N PRO A 568 -3.37 5.47 6.77
CA PRO A 568 -4.38 6.37 6.22
C PRO A 568 -3.94 7.07 4.91
N THR A 569 -2.65 7.07 4.60
CA THR A 569 -2.08 7.52 3.32
C THR A 569 -2.08 6.46 2.24
N PHE A 570 -2.72 5.31 2.50
CA PHE A 570 -2.80 4.15 1.63
C PHE A 570 -1.43 3.47 1.39
N ILE A 571 -1.50 2.19 1.09
CA ILE A 571 -0.38 1.37 0.65
C ILE A 571 -0.55 1.15 -0.86
N PHE A 572 0.45 1.56 -1.63
CA PHE A 572 0.47 1.41 -3.09
C PHE A 572 1.42 0.29 -3.45
N ALA A 573 0.94 -0.74 -4.13
CA ALA A 573 1.76 -1.82 -4.64
C ALA A 573 1.52 -2.00 -6.14
N THR A 574 2.55 -2.34 -6.91
CA THR A 574 2.36 -2.62 -8.33
C THR A 574 3.14 -3.85 -8.76
N PHE A 575 2.47 -4.70 -9.54
CA PHE A 575 2.97 -5.96 -10.03
C PHE A 575 3.07 -5.91 -11.54
N GLU A 576 4.13 -6.49 -12.08
CA GLU A 576 4.36 -6.58 -13.52
C GLU A 576 4.59 -8.02 -13.94
N GLN A 577 4.19 -8.32 -15.17
CA GLN A 577 4.54 -9.56 -15.83
C GLN A 577 5.99 -9.45 -16.34
N GLN A 578 6.79 -10.48 -16.09
CA GLN A 578 8.25 -10.44 -16.29
C GLN A 578 8.68 -10.23 -17.75
N ASP A 579 7.80 -10.54 -18.71
CA ASP A 579 8.02 -10.38 -20.14
C ASP A 579 7.53 -9.02 -20.65
N ALA A 580 7.38 -8.02 -19.77
CA ALA A 580 7.02 -6.65 -20.14
C ALA A 580 8.10 -5.97 -21.00
N LEU A 581 9.38 -6.10 -20.58
CA LEU A 581 10.52 -5.46 -21.24
C LEU A 581 11.44 -6.43 -21.96
N THR A 582 11.46 -7.68 -21.53
CA THR A 582 12.29 -8.75 -22.11
C THR A 582 11.40 -9.85 -22.66
N LEU A 583 11.77 -10.43 -23.79
CA LEU A 583 11.12 -11.63 -24.31
C LEU A 583 11.38 -12.82 -23.37
N PRO A 584 10.69 -13.96 -23.56
CA PRO A 584 10.85 -15.12 -22.69
C PRO A 584 12.25 -15.73 -22.61
N ASP A 585 13.16 -15.35 -23.50
CA ASP A 585 14.59 -15.68 -23.44
C ASP A 585 15.36 -14.92 -22.34
N GLY A 586 14.69 -13.98 -21.67
CA GLY A 586 15.21 -13.19 -20.55
C GLY A 586 16.21 -12.09 -20.95
N THR A 587 16.48 -11.89 -22.24
CA THR A 587 17.56 -11.00 -22.70
C THR A 587 17.16 -10.10 -23.86
N SER A 588 16.38 -10.61 -24.81
CA SER A 588 15.96 -9.83 -25.98
C SER A 588 14.89 -8.81 -25.57
N PRO A 589 14.96 -7.54 -26.00
CA PRO A 589 13.95 -6.56 -25.65
C PRO A 589 12.62 -6.84 -26.36
N THR A 590 11.50 -6.56 -25.70
CA THR A 590 10.17 -6.57 -26.32
C THR A 590 9.99 -5.45 -27.33
N GLY A 591 10.78 -4.38 -27.20
CA GLY A 591 10.61 -3.17 -27.98
C GLY A 591 9.41 -2.33 -27.56
N LEU A 592 8.83 -2.60 -26.39
CA LEU A 592 7.75 -1.80 -25.79
C LEU A 592 8.04 -0.30 -25.92
N TYR A 593 7.08 0.44 -26.44
CA TYR A 593 7.18 1.88 -26.66
C TYR A 593 5.84 2.56 -26.39
N TYR A 594 5.86 3.88 -26.31
CA TYR A 594 4.64 4.68 -26.22
C TYR A 594 4.70 5.90 -27.13
N ILE A 595 3.54 6.49 -27.36
CA ILE A 595 3.36 7.81 -27.96
C ILE A 595 2.87 8.75 -26.87
N ALA A 596 3.64 9.81 -26.62
CA ALA A 596 3.30 10.85 -25.66
C ALA A 596 2.30 11.84 -26.27
N ASN A 597 1.36 12.33 -25.45
CA ASN A 597 0.43 13.38 -25.85
C ASN A 597 0.99 14.81 -25.64
N TYR A 598 2.31 14.93 -25.69
CA TYR A 598 3.06 16.17 -25.56
C TYR A 598 4.35 16.02 -26.37
N ASP A 599 4.87 17.13 -26.85
CA ASP A 599 6.14 17.19 -27.59
C ASP A 599 7.24 17.93 -26.82
N LYS A 600 6.86 18.56 -25.70
CA LYS A 600 7.77 19.30 -24.84
C LYS A 600 7.58 19.04 -23.35
N ILE A 601 8.65 19.24 -22.59
CA ILE A 601 8.66 19.16 -21.12
C ILE A 601 9.22 20.46 -20.53
N ALA A 602 8.59 20.97 -19.48
CA ALA A 602 9.03 22.14 -18.73
C ALA A 602 9.21 21.82 -17.24
N TYR A 603 10.18 22.49 -16.62
CA TYR A 603 10.52 22.38 -15.20
C TYR A 603 10.60 23.80 -14.61
N PRO A 604 9.50 24.34 -14.04
CA PRO A 604 9.41 25.75 -13.65
C PRO A 604 10.47 26.20 -12.64
N ASP A 605 10.88 25.29 -11.76
CA ASP A 605 11.83 25.57 -10.68
C ASP A 605 13.31 25.41 -11.10
N SER A 606 13.59 25.20 -12.40
CA SER A 606 14.95 25.01 -12.92
C SER A 606 15.33 26.04 -13.99
N ASP A 607 16.59 26.48 -13.95
CA ASP A 607 17.16 27.35 -14.97
C ASP A 607 17.39 26.58 -16.29
N ASN A 608 17.26 27.29 -17.42
CA ASN A 608 17.36 26.76 -18.78
C ASN A 608 18.66 25.98 -19.05
N ASN A 609 19.74 26.26 -18.31
CA ASN A 609 21.05 25.65 -18.51
C ASN A 609 21.32 24.42 -17.63
N ASN A 610 20.51 24.16 -16.59
CA ASN A 610 20.71 23.09 -15.63
C ASN A 610 19.44 22.26 -15.46
N LEU A 611 19.32 21.18 -16.24
CA LEU A 611 18.21 20.25 -16.12
C LEU A 611 18.19 19.61 -14.72
N PRO A 612 17.01 19.38 -14.12
CA PRO A 612 16.91 18.70 -12.85
C PRO A 612 17.50 17.29 -12.92
N VAL A 613 18.01 16.82 -11.78
CA VAL A 613 18.52 15.47 -11.61
C VAL A 613 17.63 14.74 -10.62
N ALA A 614 17.12 13.57 -10.99
CA ALA A 614 16.48 12.66 -10.06
C ALA A 614 17.55 11.80 -9.37
N THR A 615 17.49 11.69 -8.06
CA THR A 615 18.43 10.89 -7.25
C THR A 615 17.66 9.81 -6.53
N PHE A 616 18.00 8.54 -6.69
CA PHE A 616 17.24 7.45 -6.05
C PHE A 616 18.15 6.29 -5.65
N SER A 617 17.66 5.45 -4.74
CA SER A 617 18.38 4.26 -4.27
C SER A 617 17.69 3.00 -4.76
N ASP A 618 18.47 2.02 -5.22
CA ASP A 618 18.01 0.63 -5.41
C ASP A 618 18.26 -0.23 -4.17
N GLY A 619 18.67 0.37 -3.06
CA GLY A 619 19.05 -0.29 -1.81
C GLY A 619 20.50 -0.79 -1.77
N ASN A 620 21.21 -0.81 -2.90
CA ASN A 620 22.62 -1.14 -2.98
C ASN A 620 23.47 0.09 -3.36
N THR A 621 22.96 0.94 -4.25
CA THR A 621 23.65 2.10 -4.81
C THR A 621 22.69 3.27 -5.00
N ILE A 622 23.25 4.48 -4.97
CA ILE A 622 22.53 5.72 -5.30
C ILE A 622 22.76 6.04 -6.78
N HIS A 623 21.65 6.16 -7.51
CA HIS A 623 21.61 6.52 -8.91
C HIS A 623 21.29 8.00 -9.07
N LYS A 624 21.88 8.63 -10.09
CA LYS A 624 21.57 10.01 -10.49
C LYS A 624 21.26 10.04 -11.98
N VAL A 625 20.06 10.49 -12.33
CA VAL A 625 19.58 10.55 -13.72
C VAL A 625 19.18 11.99 -14.04
N THR A 626 19.85 12.59 -15.01
CA THR A 626 19.44 13.89 -15.55
C THR A 626 18.13 13.72 -16.30
N LEU A 627 17.14 14.55 -16.00
CA LEU A 627 15.84 14.47 -16.66
C LEU A 627 15.91 14.98 -18.11
N PRO A 628 14.95 14.60 -18.98
CA PRO A 628 15.02 14.93 -20.41
C PRO A 628 15.01 16.42 -20.72
N LYS A 629 15.47 16.72 -21.95
CA LYS A 629 15.45 18.05 -22.55
C LYS A 629 14.02 18.54 -22.79
N ARG A 630 13.90 19.84 -23.05
CA ARG A 630 12.61 20.48 -23.31
C ARG A 630 11.91 19.95 -24.56
N ASP A 631 12.61 19.66 -25.65
CA ASP A 631 12.01 19.00 -26.82
C ASP A 631 12.18 17.49 -26.70
N VAL A 632 11.09 16.74 -26.87
CA VAL A 632 11.08 15.26 -26.76
C VAL A 632 11.60 14.60 -28.03
N ALA A 633 11.41 15.24 -29.19
CA ALA A 633 11.91 14.74 -30.46
C ALA A 633 13.44 14.70 -30.49
N ASP A 634 13.99 13.56 -30.90
CA ASP A 634 15.43 13.33 -30.98
C ASP A 634 15.73 12.29 -32.06
N SER A 635 16.33 12.77 -33.16
CA SER A 635 16.69 11.94 -34.31
C SER A 635 17.94 11.09 -34.09
N THR A 636 18.68 11.30 -32.98
CA THR A 636 19.89 10.55 -32.64
C THR A 636 19.60 9.25 -31.88
N LEU A 637 18.37 9.10 -31.38
CA LEU A 637 17.91 7.89 -30.70
C LEU A 637 17.66 6.75 -31.68
N ASN A 638 17.63 5.52 -31.15
CA ASN A 638 17.28 4.32 -31.91
C ASN A 638 16.16 3.54 -31.20
N PRO A 639 14.92 3.54 -31.73
CA PRO A 639 14.48 4.29 -32.92
C PRO A 639 14.51 5.83 -32.70
N PRO A 640 14.59 6.63 -33.80
CA PRO A 640 14.40 8.06 -33.73
C PRO A 640 13.02 8.43 -33.14
N VAL A 641 12.98 9.49 -32.33
CA VAL A 641 11.74 10.04 -31.78
C VAL A 641 11.32 11.24 -32.61
N TYR A 642 10.12 11.20 -33.18
CA TYR A 642 9.55 12.25 -34.02
C TYR A 642 8.37 12.95 -33.34
N SER A 643 8.06 14.14 -33.83
CA SER A 643 6.85 14.91 -33.48
C SER A 643 6.28 15.55 -34.75
N GLY A 644 4.96 15.50 -34.93
CA GLY A 644 4.26 16.06 -36.10
C GLY A 644 4.71 15.53 -37.47
N SER A 645 5.44 14.41 -37.51
CA SER A 645 6.07 13.84 -38.70
C SER A 645 6.26 12.33 -38.57
N ASN A 646 6.59 11.65 -39.67
CA ASN A 646 6.90 10.20 -39.72
C ASN A 646 5.82 9.30 -39.10
N GLY A 647 4.56 9.64 -39.35
CA GLY A 647 3.40 8.90 -38.81
C GLY A 647 3.01 9.26 -37.37
N ILE A 648 3.66 10.28 -36.77
CA ILE A 648 3.29 10.84 -35.46
C ILE A 648 2.47 12.13 -35.66
N HIS A 649 1.36 12.27 -34.95
CA HIS A 649 0.50 13.45 -35.03
C HIS A 649 1.16 14.70 -34.42
N GLU A 650 0.71 15.88 -34.87
CA GLU A 650 1.11 17.17 -34.30
C GLU A 650 0.77 17.24 -32.80
N GLY A 651 1.68 17.82 -32.00
CA GLY A 651 1.54 17.92 -30.54
C GLY A 651 1.80 16.62 -29.78
N GLN A 652 2.26 15.56 -30.47
CA GLN A 652 2.65 14.29 -29.87
C GLN A 652 4.12 13.98 -30.16
N ALA A 653 4.71 13.06 -29.39
CA ALA A 653 6.07 12.58 -29.63
C ALA A 653 6.16 11.05 -29.51
N GLY A 654 6.88 10.40 -30.43
CA GLY A 654 7.00 8.95 -30.48
C GLY A 654 7.77 8.42 -31.70
N PRO A 655 7.95 7.09 -31.81
CA PRO A 655 7.81 6.10 -30.75
C PRO A 655 8.93 6.25 -29.72
N ILE A 656 8.58 6.41 -28.45
CA ILE A 656 9.58 6.50 -27.39
C ILE A 656 9.68 5.15 -26.71
N ARG A 657 10.89 4.58 -26.72
CA ARG A 657 11.16 3.31 -26.07
C ARG A 657 10.91 3.40 -24.57
N VAL A 658 10.17 2.43 -24.04
CA VAL A 658 10.04 2.27 -22.58
C VAL A 658 11.36 1.75 -22.03
N VAL A 659 11.92 2.49 -21.08
CA VAL A 659 13.11 2.09 -20.33
C VAL A 659 12.73 2.07 -18.86
N GLN A 660 13.21 1.06 -18.13
CA GLN A 660 13.02 0.97 -16.69
C GLN A 660 14.30 1.42 -15.97
N PRO A 661 14.27 2.55 -15.24
CA PRO A 661 15.31 2.89 -14.29
C PRO A 661 15.45 1.78 -13.24
N GLN A 662 16.65 1.61 -12.69
CA GLN A 662 16.96 0.65 -11.63
C GLN A 662 16.35 1.10 -10.29
N THR A 663 15.02 1.19 -10.24
CA THR A 663 14.27 1.71 -9.09
C THR A 663 13.70 0.60 -8.20
N ILE A 664 13.86 -0.68 -8.56
CA ILE A 664 13.42 -1.77 -7.67
C ILE A 664 14.37 -1.81 -6.48
N TYR A 665 13.85 -1.55 -5.30
CA TYR A 665 14.64 -1.62 -4.09
C TYR A 665 15.05 -3.07 -3.76
N SER A 666 16.27 -3.28 -3.26
CA SER A 666 16.85 -4.60 -3.05
C SER A 666 16.04 -5.49 -2.10
N GLU A 667 15.36 -4.90 -1.12
CA GLU A 667 14.44 -5.61 -0.22
C GLU A 667 13.21 -6.17 -0.98
N VAL A 668 12.68 -5.47 -1.98
CA VAL A 668 11.60 -5.98 -2.85
C VAL A 668 12.12 -7.14 -3.70
N THR A 669 13.33 -7.02 -4.25
CA THR A 669 13.98 -8.12 -4.97
C THR A 669 14.16 -9.35 -4.08
N ALA A 670 14.55 -9.18 -2.81
CA ALA A 670 14.69 -10.28 -1.87
C ALA A 670 13.36 -11.01 -1.63
N VAL A 671 12.26 -10.28 -1.41
CA VAL A 671 10.92 -10.89 -1.24
C VAL A 671 10.45 -11.58 -2.52
N ASN A 672 10.65 -10.97 -3.69
CA ASN A 672 10.35 -11.61 -4.98
C ASN A 672 11.09 -12.95 -5.15
N ASN A 673 12.38 -12.96 -4.82
CA ASN A 673 13.20 -14.17 -4.89
C ASN A 673 12.70 -15.25 -3.92
N GLN A 674 12.30 -14.85 -2.70
CA GLN A 674 11.71 -15.77 -1.72
C GLN A 674 10.40 -16.37 -2.24
N VAL A 675 9.47 -15.56 -2.74
CA VAL A 675 8.19 -16.05 -3.30
C VAL A 675 8.42 -16.95 -4.51
N LYS A 676 9.37 -16.58 -5.39
CA LYS A 676 9.75 -17.41 -6.54
C LYS A 676 10.34 -18.75 -6.11
N GLN A 677 11.18 -18.75 -5.08
CA GLN A 677 11.76 -19.97 -4.52
C GLN A 677 10.67 -20.88 -3.96
N LEU A 678 9.75 -20.35 -3.14
CA LEU A 678 8.61 -21.10 -2.61
C LEU A 678 7.74 -21.71 -3.72
N MET A 679 7.48 -20.98 -4.81
CA MET A 679 6.78 -21.51 -5.99
C MET A 679 7.60 -22.55 -6.76
N ASN A 680 8.93 -22.47 -6.76
CA ASN A 680 9.77 -23.46 -7.44
C ASN A 680 9.87 -24.77 -6.64
N ASP A 681 9.83 -24.67 -5.31
CA ASP A 681 9.90 -25.82 -4.39
C ASP A 681 8.56 -26.58 -4.28
N SER A 682 7.46 -25.98 -4.73
CA SER A 682 6.13 -26.59 -4.74
C SER A 682 5.71 -27.08 -6.13
N SER A 683 5.31 -28.36 -6.21
CA SER A 683 4.77 -28.95 -7.43
C SER A 683 3.46 -28.32 -7.91
N GLU A 684 2.73 -27.65 -7.02
CA GLU A 684 1.46 -26.97 -7.37
C GLU A 684 1.65 -25.86 -8.40
N PHE A 685 2.86 -25.31 -8.50
CA PHE A 685 3.18 -24.23 -9.43
C PHE A 685 3.90 -24.69 -10.70
N ASN A 686 4.03 -26.01 -10.97
CA ASN A 686 4.74 -26.50 -12.17
C ASN A 686 4.21 -25.90 -13.49
N ASN A 687 2.90 -25.66 -13.57
CA ASN A 687 2.23 -25.05 -14.71
C ASN A 687 1.47 -23.78 -14.30
N SER A 688 2.06 -22.96 -13.43
CA SER A 688 1.41 -21.74 -12.93
C SER A 688 1.82 -20.48 -13.68
N VAL A 689 0.85 -19.65 -14.05
CA VAL A 689 1.07 -18.31 -14.63
C VAL A 689 1.69 -17.36 -13.60
N TRP A 690 1.45 -17.56 -12.31
CA TRP A 690 1.94 -16.68 -11.24
C TRP A 690 3.46 -16.67 -11.09
N LYS A 691 4.13 -17.69 -11.62
CA LYS A 691 5.60 -17.71 -11.74
C LYS A 691 6.16 -16.57 -12.58
N TYR A 692 5.34 -15.91 -13.40
CA TYR A 692 5.76 -14.88 -14.35
C TYR A 692 5.34 -13.47 -13.92
N TYR A 693 4.84 -13.30 -12.69
CA TYR A 693 4.51 -11.99 -12.11
C TYR A 693 5.45 -11.70 -10.94
N ARG A 694 5.81 -10.43 -10.77
CA ARG A 694 6.66 -9.98 -9.66
C ARG A 694 6.21 -8.63 -9.12
N LEU A 695 6.47 -8.39 -7.84
CA LEU A 695 6.29 -7.07 -7.23
C LEU A 695 7.36 -6.13 -7.80
N LYS A 696 6.91 -4.99 -8.34
CA LYS A 696 7.82 -3.94 -8.80
C LYS A 696 8.33 -3.08 -7.65
N GLY A 697 7.46 -2.84 -6.66
CA GLY A 697 7.76 -2.10 -5.44
C GLY A 697 6.48 -1.75 -4.68
N VAL A 698 6.65 -1.14 -3.51
CA VAL A 698 5.56 -0.78 -2.59
C VAL A 698 5.84 0.59 -1.96
N GLN A 699 4.82 1.43 -1.81
CA GLN A 699 4.91 2.69 -1.07
C GLN A 699 3.86 2.67 0.04
N ALA A 700 4.31 2.59 1.30
CA ALA A 700 3.45 2.58 2.48
C ALA A 700 3.58 3.85 3.32
N ILE A 701 4.78 4.45 3.34
CA ILE A 701 5.10 5.64 4.15
C ILE A 701 5.49 6.79 3.21
N PRO A 702 4.78 7.93 3.23
CA PRO A 702 5.18 9.11 2.47
C PRO A 702 6.52 9.67 2.94
N SER A 703 7.33 10.15 2.00
CA SER A 703 8.61 10.80 2.27
C SER A 703 8.88 11.95 1.28
N SER A 704 9.77 12.89 1.66
CA SER A 704 10.40 13.84 0.72
C SER A 704 11.81 13.43 0.32
N THR A 705 12.34 12.35 0.88
CA THR A 705 13.70 11.86 0.62
C THR A 705 13.67 10.93 -0.60
N GLU A 706 14.23 11.36 -1.72
CA GLU A 706 14.17 10.59 -2.97
C GLU A 706 14.92 9.24 -2.93
N THR A 707 15.85 9.08 -1.98
CA THR A 707 16.58 7.83 -1.76
C THR A 707 15.86 6.84 -0.86
N ASP A 708 14.69 7.22 -0.30
CA ASP A 708 13.88 6.27 0.44
C ASP A 708 13.34 5.17 -0.50
N PRO A 709 13.10 3.96 0.02
CA PRO A 709 12.70 2.82 -0.78
C PRO A 709 11.50 3.10 -1.69
N ASP A 710 11.63 2.73 -2.96
CA ASP A 710 10.60 2.87 -3.99
C ASP A 710 9.99 4.28 -4.11
N TYR A 711 10.73 5.36 -3.78
CA TYR A 711 10.23 6.74 -3.88
C TYR A 711 9.67 7.07 -5.28
N TYR A 712 10.31 6.57 -6.34
CA TYR A 712 9.86 6.69 -7.73
C TYR A 712 9.16 5.41 -8.23
N LEU A 713 8.35 4.76 -7.37
CA LEU A 713 7.59 3.59 -7.79
C LEU A 713 6.71 3.92 -8.99
N ALA A 714 6.96 3.26 -10.10
CA ALA A 714 6.15 3.36 -11.31
C ALA A 714 6.23 2.03 -12.05
N ASN A 715 5.07 1.51 -12.43
CA ASN A 715 4.99 0.37 -13.33
C ASN A 715 4.94 0.88 -14.75
N ILE A 716 5.95 0.55 -15.54
CA ILE A 716 6.08 0.94 -16.95
C ILE A 716 4.86 0.67 -17.85
N MET A 717 3.96 -0.23 -17.44
CA MET A 717 2.77 -0.57 -18.21
C MET A 717 1.47 -0.10 -17.60
N VAL A 718 1.44 0.38 -16.36
CA VAL A 718 0.23 0.89 -15.68
C VAL A 718 0.31 2.40 -15.47
N GLU A 719 1.54 2.92 -15.36
CA GLU A 719 1.85 4.27 -14.93
C GLU A 719 3.04 4.88 -15.72
N SER A 720 3.14 6.20 -15.70
CA SER A 720 3.77 7.02 -16.74
C SER A 720 5.23 6.64 -17.03
N SER A 721 5.47 6.12 -18.24
CA SER A 721 6.71 5.45 -18.66
C SER A 721 7.77 6.35 -19.34
N GLN A 722 7.73 7.65 -19.07
CA GLN A 722 8.66 8.66 -19.61
C GLN A 722 9.83 8.96 -18.66
N PRO A 723 11.07 9.20 -19.11
CA PRO A 723 12.00 9.98 -18.30
C PRO A 723 11.42 11.40 -18.10
N GLY A 724 11.39 11.89 -16.86
CA GLY A 724 10.62 13.09 -16.49
C GLY A 724 9.21 12.81 -15.92
N ILE A 725 8.56 11.67 -16.21
CA ILE A 725 7.31 11.24 -15.51
C ILE A 725 7.45 9.94 -14.71
N GLN A 726 8.30 9.00 -15.11
CA GLN A 726 8.60 7.81 -14.31
C GLN A 726 9.41 8.17 -13.06
N LEU A 727 10.28 9.18 -13.19
CA LEU A 727 10.97 9.84 -12.08
C LEU A 727 10.21 11.11 -11.66
N PHE A 728 8.88 11.02 -11.67
CA PHE A 728 7.99 12.08 -11.23
C PHE A 728 8.05 12.26 -9.72
N ARG A 729 8.03 13.52 -9.30
CA ARG A 729 7.74 13.97 -7.95
C ARG A 729 7.00 15.30 -8.01
N GLY A 730 6.26 15.62 -6.96
CA GLY A 730 5.56 16.90 -6.86
C GLY A 730 4.31 16.95 -7.74
N GLY A 731 4.25 17.90 -8.67
CA GLY A 731 3.06 18.17 -9.49
C GLY A 731 3.35 18.06 -10.99
N ASN A 732 2.34 17.66 -11.75
CA ASN A 732 2.37 17.65 -13.21
C ASN A 732 1.13 18.40 -13.72
N SER A 733 1.29 19.22 -14.76
CA SER A 733 0.17 19.80 -15.49
C SER A 733 -0.62 18.67 -16.17
N PHE A 734 -1.77 18.34 -15.60
CA PHE A 734 -2.66 17.31 -16.12
C PHE A 734 -4.10 17.83 -16.09
N PRO A 735 -4.90 17.67 -17.17
CA PRO A 735 -4.53 17.17 -18.52
C PRO A 735 -3.43 18.00 -19.19
N ILE A 736 -2.80 17.45 -20.24
CA ILE A 736 -1.80 18.20 -21.02
C ILE A 736 -2.46 19.46 -21.62
N PRO A 737 -1.87 20.66 -21.44
CA PRO A 737 -2.42 21.89 -22.00
C PRO A 737 -2.35 21.89 -23.55
N LYS A 738 -3.08 22.83 -24.17
CA LYS A 738 -3.18 22.95 -25.63
C LYS A 738 -1.86 23.36 -26.31
N ASP A 739 -0.88 23.83 -25.54
CA ASP A 739 0.46 24.14 -26.02
C ASP A 739 1.36 22.91 -26.14
N HIS A 740 0.85 21.72 -25.78
CA HIS A 740 1.55 20.44 -25.83
C HIS A 740 2.79 20.37 -24.92
N ILE A 741 2.87 21.22 -23.89
CA ILE A 741 3.96 21.23 -22.91
C ILE A 741 3.53 20.49 -21.64
N LEU A 742 4.24 19.43 -21.28
CA LEU A 742 4.13 18.84 -19.96
C LEU A 742 4.97 19.63 -18.95
N THR A 743 4.32 20.31 -18.01
CA THR A 743 4.99 21.01 -16.92
C THR A 743 5.11 20.11 -15.69
N ASN A 744 6.33 19.84 -15.24
CA ASN A 744 6.63 19.07 -14.02
C ASN A 744 7.22 20.00 -12.94
N THR A 745 6.43 20.27 -11.91
CA THR A 745 6.78 21.11 -10.76
C THR A 745 7.24 20.22 -9.61
N ARG A 746 8.54 19.94 -9.60
CA ARG A 746 9.14 18.86 -8.82
C ARG A 746 9.09 19.09 -7.31
N ASP A 747 9.08 20.35 -6.87
CA ASP A 747 9.13 20.71 -5.46
C ASP A 747 7.76 20.95 -4.84
N MET A 748 6.69 20.80 -5.64
CA MET A 748 5.31 20.89 -5.15
C MET A 748 5.09 19.90 -4.00
N LYS A 749 4.45 20.37 -2.93
CA LYS A 749 3.97 19.51 -1.85
C LYS A 749 2.66 18.89 -2.28
N ASN A 750 2.69 17.60 -2.59
CA ASN A 750 1.59 16.86 -3.18
C ASN A 750 0.94 15.86 -2.22
N ILE A 751 1.45 15.68 -1.00
CA ILE A 751 0.82 14.79 0.00
C ILE A 751 0.67 15.51 1.34
N ARG A 752 -0.49 15.34 1.98
CA ARG A 752 -0.77 15.70 3.36
C ARG A 752 -0.67 14.48 4.28
N VAL A 753 0.06 14.61 5.39
CA VAL A 753 0.35 13.51 6.33
C VAL A 753 -0.11 13.89 7.74
N PRO A 754 -0.80 12.99 8.49
CA PRO A 754 -1.15 11.61 8.13
C PRO A 754 -2.34 11.49 7.17
N ASP A 755 -3.18 12.52 7.07
CA ASP A 755 -4.28 12.58 6.12
C ASP A 755 -4.62 14.04 5.82
N TYR A 756 -5.67 14.30 5.03
CA TYR A 756 -6.04 15.65 4.62
C TYR A 756 -6.50 16.51 5.81
N ASP A 757 -7.37 15.99 6.67
CA ASP A 757 -8.02 16.72 7.77
C ASP A 757 -7.09 16.97 8.95
N HIS A 758 -6.21 16.01 9.23
CA HIS A 758 -5.33 16.02 10.40
C HIS A 758 -3.89 16.32 10.04
N ASN A 759 -3.64 16.90 8.86
CA ASN A 759 -2.29 17.09 8.35
C ASN A 759 -1.43 17.93 9.32
N ILE A 760 -0.24 17.42 9.62
CA ILE A 760 0.77 18.08 10.46
C ILE A 760 1.95 18.57 9.62
N GLN A 761 2.08 18.00 8.43
CA GLN A 761 3.13 18.31 7.47
C GLN A 761 2.63 17.98 6.07
N SER A 762 3.28 18.58 5.07
CA SER A 762 3.13 18.18 3.68
C SER A 762 4.45 17.67 3.13
N GLN A 763 4.39 16.63 2.31
CA GLN A 763 5.56 15.97 1.72
C GLN A 763 5.55 16.16 0.20
N THR A 764 6.74 16.11 -0.42
CA THR A 764 6.89 16.01 -1.86
C THR A 764 7.23 14.57 -2.19
N MET A 765 6.27 13.82 -2.72
CA MET A 765 6.40 12.40 -3.00
C MET A 765 6.42 12.13 -4.50
N GLY A 766 7.14 11.08 -4.89
CA GLY A 766 7.17 10.57 -6.26
C GLY A 766 6.35 9.30 -6.47
N GLY A 767 6.36 8.82 -7.71
CA GLY A 767 5.73 7.56 -8.08
C GLY A 767 4.20 7.52 -7.89
N CYS A 768 3.66 6.31 -7.69
CA CYS A 768 2.22 6.05 -7.52
C CYS A 768 1.61 6.94 -6.43
N MET A 769 2.20 6.89 -5.22
CA MET A 769 1.73 7.63 -4.05
C MET A 769 1.79 9.14 -4.28
N GLY A 770 2.82 9.64 -4.96
CA GLY A 770 2.91 11.06 -5.34
C GLY A 770 1.82 11.48 -6.33
N CYS A 771 1.56 10.67 -7.36
CA CYS A 771 0.52 10.95 -8.36
C CYS A 771 -0.87 10.97 -7.70
N HIS A 772 -1.20 9.93 -6.93
CA HIS A 772 -2.44 9.87 -6.14
C HIS A 772 -2.48 10.93 -5.01
N GLY A 773 -1.31 11.40 -4.56
CA GLY A 773 -1.18 12.53 -3.66
C GLY A 773 -1.85 13.79 -4.20
N ILE A 774 -1.75 14.06 -5.50
CA ILE A 774 -2.46 15.18 -6.13
C ILE A 774 -3.98 15.02 -5.98
N ALA A 775 -4.50 13.79 -6.14
CA ALA A 775 -5.91 13.50 -5.88
C ALA A 775 -6.27 13.79 -4.42
N GLN A 776 -5.42 13.42 -3.45
CA GLN A 776 -5.64 13.73 -2.03
C GLN A 776 -5.59 15.24 -1.74
N SER A 777 -4.52 15.92 -2.14
CA SER A 777 -4.16 17.25 -1.65
C SER A 777 -4.77 18.39 -2.47
N VAL A 778 -4.80 18.28 -3.80
CA VAL A 778 -5.28 19.31 -4.73
C VAL A 778 -6.74 19.07 -5.09
N LEU A 779 -7.10 17.83 -5.42
CA LEU A 779 -8.46 17.49 -5.86
C LEU A 779 -9.41 17.19 -4.70
N LYS A 780 -8.88 16.95 -3.49
CA LYS A 780 -9.62 16.59 -2.27
C LYS A 780 -10.41 15.28 -2.38
N GLN A 781 -9.85 14.29 -3.07
CA GLN A 781 -10.50 13.02 -3.39
C GLN A 781 -9.89 11.81 -2.66
N GLY A 782 -9.21 12.04 -1.53
CA GLY A 782 -8.80 10.94 -0.64
C GLY A 782 -7.90 9.88 -1.29
N PHE A 783 -6.98 10.31 -2.17
CA PHE A 783 -6.12 9.48 -3.04
C PHE A 783 -6.83 8.74 -4.19
N SER A 784 -8.12 8.93 -4.43
CA SER A 784 -8.82 8.30 -5.56
C SER A 784 -9.05 9.27 -6.71
N PHE A 785 -8.67 8.89 -7.93
CA PHE A 785 -9.06 9.63 -9.13
C PHE A 785 -10.49 9.29 -9.60
N LEU A 786 -11.12 8.25 -9.04
CA LEU A 786 -12.44 7.81 -9.49
C LEU A 786 -13.55 8.80 -9.13
N PHE A 787 -13.43 9.48 -7.98
CA PHE A 787 -14.45 10.40 -7.47
C PHE A 787 -14.53 11.73 -8.22
N ASP A 788 -13.62 12.00 -9.16
CA ASP A 788 -13.74 13.18 -10.01
C ASP A 788 -14.94 13.08 -10.96
N ALA A 789 -15.36 11.86 -11.33
CA ALA A 789 -16.54 11.61 -12.17
C ALA A 789 -17.85 12.16 -11.59
N ILE A 790 -17.88 12.46 -10.28
CA ILE A 790 -19.05 13.02 -9.58
C ILE A 790 -18.78 14.39 -8.95
N LYS A 791 -17.60 14.97 -9.21
CA LYS A 791 -17.24 16.28 -8.67
C LYS A 791 -18.05 17.37 -9.36
N PRO A 792 -18.76 18.23 -8.61
CA PRO A 792 -19.51 19.33 -9.20
C PRO A 792 -18.58 20.32 -9.94
N PRO A 793 -18.99 20.86 -11.10
CA PRO A 793 -18.23 21.89 -11.80
C PRO A 793 -18.18 23.18 -10.98
N THR A 794 -17.06 23.92 -11.10
CA THR A 794 -16.81 25.20 -10.43
C THR A 794 -17.73 26.32 -10.93
N ALA A 795 -18.09 26.30 -12.21
CA ALA A 795 -19.05 27.21 -12.83
C ALA A 795 -20.32 26.46 -13.27
N LYS A 796 -21.48 26.88 -12.78
CA LYS A 796 -22.78 26.35 -13.22
C LYS A 796 -23.31 27.20 -14.38
N PRO A 797 -23.68 26.61 -15.53
CA PRO A 797 -24.41 27.34 -16.57
C PRO A 797 -25.68 27.98 -16.01
N HIS A 798 -25.94 29.24 -16.36
CA HIS A 798 -27.17 29.95 -15.99
C HIS A 798 -28.37 29.43 -16.81
N THR A 799 -28.78 28.18 -16.58
CA THR A 799 -30.03 27.63 -17.10
C THR A 799 -30.89 27.13 -15.96
N ILE A 800 -32.19 27.43 -16.03
CA ILE A 800 -33.18 27.24 -14.94
C ILE A 800 -33.35 25.75 -14.55
N ASN A 801 -32.78 24.80 -15.31
CA ASN A 801 -32.84 23.35 -15.05
C ASN A 801 -31.49 22.64 -15.29
N PHE A 802 -30.35 23.29 -15.04
CA PHE A 802 -29.05 22.64 -15.21
C PHE A 802 -28.90 21.42 -14.27
N VAL A 803 -28.77 20.24 -14.85
CA VAL A 803 -28.41 19.01 -14.14
C VAL A 803 -26.94 18.73 -14.43
N VAL A 804 -26.10 18.72 -13.38
CA VAL A 804 -24.68 18.39 -13.48
C VAL A 804 -24.55 17.00 -14.10
N PRO A 805 -23.85 16.83 -15.24
CA PRO A 805 -23.55 15.51 -15.74
C PRO A 805 -22.56 14.83 -14.79
N THR A 806 -22.91 13.64 -14.32
CA THR A 806 -22.08 12.79 -13.46
C THR A 806 -21.82 11.45 -14.15
N GLY A 807 -20.67 10.86 -13.89
CA GLY A 807 -20.18 9.64 -14.53
C GLY A 807 -19.18 9.89 -15.65
N PHE A 808 -18.72 8.81 -16.27
CA PHE A 808 -17.74 8.86 -17.35
C PHE A 808 -18.41 9.15 -18.70
N ARG A 809 -17.78 9.99 -19.53
CA ARG A 809 -18.40 10.53 -20.75
C ARG A 809 -18.75 9.45 -21.79
N ASN A 810 -17.78 8.60 -22.12
CA ASN A 810 -17.84 7.54 -23.15
C ASN A 810 -16.60 6.64 -23.03
N PRO A 811 -16.66 5.38 -23.48
CA PRO A 811 -15.46 4.52 -23.52
C PRO A 811 -14.43 5.05 -24.51
N GLU A 812 -13.17 4.70 -24.31
CA GLU A 812 -12.09 4.95 -25.28
C GLU A 812 -12.00 3.79 -26.26
N THR A 813 -11.95 4.09 -27.57
CA THR A 813 -11.75 3.04 -28.58
C THR A 813 -10.27 2.70 -28.78
N VAL A 814 -10.01 1.41 -29.06
CA VAL A 814 -8.70 0.89 -29.45
C VAL A 814 -8.23 1.58 -30.74
N GLY A 815 -6.98 2.02 -30.74
CA GLY A 815 -6.34 2.69 -31.84
C GLY A 815 -5.35 3.77 -31.39
N TYR A 816 -4.71 4.39 -32.36
CA TYR A 816 -3.82 5.53 -32.18
C TYR A 816 -4.57 6.84 -32.50
N PRO A 817 -5.08 7.56 -31.47
CA PRO A 817 -5.81 8.83 -31.66
C PRO A 817 -4.88 10.04 -31.83
N ASP A 818 -5.40 11.09 -32.46
CA ASP A 818 -4.77 12.41 -32.52
C ASP A 818 -4.71 13.10 -31.13
N ALA A 819 -3.91 14.17 -31.03
CA ALA A 819 -3.67 14.88 -29.76
C ALA A 819 -4.94 15.47 -29.14
N GLY A 820 -5.85 16.01 -29.95
CA GLY A 820 -7.11 16.58 -29.49
C GLY A 820 -8.06 15.52 -28.95
N THR A 821 -8.08 14.34 -29.57
CA THR A 821 -8.83 13.19 -29.08
C THR A 821 -8.24 12.68 -27.75
N MET A 822 -6.92 12.57 -27.62
CA MET A 822 -6.28 12.22 -26.33
C MET A 822 -6.55 13.25 -25.24
N GLN A 823 -6.53 14.55 -25.55
CA GLN A 823 -6.89 15.61 -24.60
C GLN A 823 -8.35 15.48 -24.13
N LYS A 824 -9.29 15.19 -25.05
CA LYS A 824 -10.69 14.90 -24.70
C LYS A 824 -10.84 13.66 -23.84
N ARG A 825 -10.00 12.64 -24.02
CA ARG A 825 -9.94 11.43 -23.17
C ARG A 825 -9.46 11.77 -21.76
N ALA A 826 -8.40 12.59 -21.64
CA ALA A 826 -7.92 13.08 -20.34
C ALA A 826 -8.98 13.89 -19.57
N MET A 827 -9.78 14.70 -20.28
CA MET A 827 -10.90 15.45 -19.67
C MET A 827 -12.03 14.54 -19.12
N LYS A 828 -12.10 13.25 -19.48
CA LYS A 828 -13.06 12.30 -18.87
C LYS A 828 -12.74 11.99 -17.42
N TYR A 829 -11.48 12.15 -17.02
CA TYR A 829 -11.01 11.95 -15.65
C TYR A 829 -11.14 13.21 -14.81
N SER A 830 -11.52 14.34 -15.42
CA SER A 830 -11.94 15.44 -14.58
C SER A 830 -12.99 16.41 -15.13
N LEU A 831 -14.15 16.41 -14.47
CA LEU A 831 -15.15 17.46 -14.61
C LEU A 831 -14.68 18.79 -13.98
N SER A 832 -13.68 18.73 -13.08
CA SER A 832 -13.08 19.92 -12.46
C SER A 832 -11.93 20.56 -13.25
N LEU A 833 -11.43 19.89 -14.30
CA LEU A 833 -10.38 20.39 -15.20
C LEU A 833 -10.95 20.96 -16.52
N GLU A 834 -12.28 21.04 -16.66
CA GLU A 834 -12.93 21.82 -17.73
C GLU A 834 -12.77 23.35 -17.50
N ASP A 835 -12.24 23.76 -16.34
CA ASP A 835 -11.90 25.14 -15.96
C ASP A 835 -10.37 25.34 -16.14
N GLU A 836 -9.95 26.27 -17.01
CA GLU A 836 -8.53 26.49 -17.35
C GLU A 836 -7.66 26.78 -16.10
N GLY A 837 -8.24 27.37 -15.05
CA GLY A 837 -7.54 27.69 -13.80
C GLY A 837 -7.21 26.50 -12.88
N ALA A 838 -7.74 25.29 -13.13
CA ALA A 838 -7.40 24.09 -12.37
C ALA A 838 -6.18 23.35 -12.94
N VAL A 839 -5.98 23.41 -14.26
CA VAL A 839 -4.79 22.90 -14.97
C VAL A 839 -3.53 23.68 -14.56
N GLU A 840 -3.68 25.01 -14.39
CA GLU A 840 -2.63 25.84 -13.81
C GLU A 840 -2.34 25.46 -12.35
N LYS A 841 -3.32 25.08 -11.53
CA LYS A 841 -3.09 24.72 -10.11
C LYS A 841 -2.42 23.36 -9.90
N THR A 842 -2.55 22.40 -10.83
CA THR A 842 -1.86 21.10 -10.77
C THR A 842 -0.42 21.18 -11.26
N GLY A 843 -0.11 22.14 -12.14
CA GLY A 843 1.23 22.41 -12.67
C GLY A 843 1.95 23.61 -12.04
N THR A 844 1.28 24.53 -11.35
CA THR A 844 1.87 25.73 -10.75
C THR A 844 1.19 26.06 -9.41
N GLN A 845 1.83 25.69 -8.31
CA GLN A 845 1.66 26.40 -7.05
C GLN A 845 3.04 26.83 -6.58
N GLN A 846 3.33 28.12 -6.72
CA GLN A 846 4.42 28.73 -5.97
C GLN A 846 4.19 28.50 -4.47
N PRO A 847 5.26 28.37 -3.67
CA PRO A 847 5.14 28.26 -2.23
C PRO A 847 4.34 29.46 -1.70
N ASN A 848 3.29 29.19 -0.92
CA ASN A 848 2.61 30.20 -0.12
C ASN A 848 3.67 30.94 0.71
N THR A 849 4.10 32.10 0.24
CA THR A 849 4.75 33.07 1.11
C THR A 849 3.66 33.54 2.07
N SER A 850 3.81 33.16 3.34
CA SER A 850 3.04 33.77 4.41
C SER A 850 3.28 35.28 4.32
N LYS A 851 2.29 36.02 3.81
CA LYS A 851 2.26 37.45 4.09
C LYS A 851 1.94 37.61 5.55
N ASP A 852 3.00 37.76 6.35
CA ASP A 852 2.96 38.57 7.55
C ASP A 852 2.24 39.88 7.20
N LYS A 853 1.04 40.04 7.75
CA LYS A 853 0.47 41.36 7.93
C LYS A 853 0.77 41.76 9.36
N GLY A 854 1.90 42.47 9.51
CA GLY A 854 2.09 43.40 10.60
C GLY A 854 1.13 44.58 10.47
N GLU A 855 0.72 45.07 11.64
CA GLU A 855 0.31 46.44 11.99
C GLU A 855 -0.97 47.01 11.35
N ASN A 856 -2.07 46.96 12.11
CA ASN A 856 -2.53 48.07 12.96
C ASN A 856 -3.46 47.57 14.06
#